data_AF-A0A194W9L7-F1
#
_entry.id   AF-A0A194W9L7-F1
#
_cell.length_a   1.000
_cell.length_b   1.000
_cell.length_c   1.000
_cell.angle_alpha   90.00
_cell.angle_beta   90.00
_cell.angle_gamma   90.00
#
_symmetry.space_group_name_H-M   'P 1'
#
loop_
_entity.id
_entity.type
_entity.pdbx_description
1 polymer ?
#
loop_
_entity_poly.entity_id
_entity_poly.type
_entity_poly.pdbx_seq_one_letter_code
_entity_poly.pdbx_strand_id
1 'polypeptide(L)'
;MPSSSDTSTHSSDMVDDKNAASKATKDSLFRRATSKLRSFYCLSDEPNPSSTSSEDATKKNGTDKGNKDETPDDQNMKTEFKHLDRKLDDEDQPYFIERKKEDIDKGEKKDWWQLYAFCVVRRYDSDGYIDETCLYVNPQPLRQLLKDVVVYYPADPIDVDDVQISAPYHSLFYYRKELEDVGVKRFQENDDAQSLEQLKLLLGWIRTTFELEIAAHEKCMSSDLKAIAYDRLWTIFKPGTIVHTQLHKVNRAFHVTDHWYDKDDDDDPGFNLECRFVDYDGDRLGTRTLSLHIPKYSGVRDIREQAVKPLALLEDADEIKEELLARGMKFEQYAMGQRFMQYTGLGMKKHPQYPNKYLRFDASGRVMIDVKTYHRLDANDAIWVNAFDKNHNDEGKLTDEDRILTNSMVRGYSLNAKKFLELFVDNLSEIKWNTRCFEDLVLDPATKKTVQALVSTHSRKPEPSDDEDTFDDIVKGKGKGLVCVLHGPPGVGKTLTAECVAEYVQRPLFMVSSGDLGVTSEQLDVQLTEIMDMTSTWRAVLLIDEADVFLEQRALHDLHRNAMVSVFLRVLEYYAGILFLTTNRVATFDDAFKSRIHIPIRYTDLDVKSRLQIWRSFCKRVPGGVDISDDEYNLLAEIDLNGRQIKNVIKAAESLAAFDKVALDFKQLQQVTKIQARFEKDLESFGDIDYTAPGSAKKHAASGHMYY
;
A
#
# COMPACT_ATOMS: atom_id res chain seq x y z
N MET A 1 -3.21 -39.84 -47.69
CA MET A 1 -2.31 -40.53 -48.65
C MET A 1 -1.29 -39.52 -49.13
N PRO A 2 0.02 -39.73 -48.96
CA PRO A 2 0.69 -40.79 -48.17
C PRO A 2 1.63 -40.16 -47.09
N SER A 3 1.60 -40.61 -45.82
CA SER A 3 2.19 -41.83 -45.21
C SER A 3 3.62 -41.55 -44.68
N SER A 4 3.83 -41.36 -43.38
CA SER A 4 4.01 -42.39 -42.32
C SER A 4 5.43 -42.97 -42.24
N SER A 5 6.07 -42.87 -41.07
CA SER A 5 6.50 -44.05 -40.31
C SER A 5 7.05 -43.67 -38.94
N ASP A 6 6.48 -44.32 -37.93
CA ASP A 6 6.81 -44.34 -36.52
C ASP A 6 8.26 -44.73 -36.19
N THR A 7 8.72 -44.31 -35.02
CA THR A 7 9.28 -45.25 -34.04
C THR A 7 9.20 -44.65 -32.63
N SER A 8 8.54 -45.39 -31.75
CA SER A 8 8.40 -45.17 -30.32
C SER A 8 9.60 -45.76 -29.55
N THR A 9 9.66 -45.41 -28.25
CA THR A 9 10.46 -46.00 -27.15
C THR A 9 11.91 -45.51 -26.94
N HIS A 10 12.08 -44.51 -26.06
CA HIS A 10 12.53 -44.78 -24.69
C HIS A 10 12.23 -43.59 -23.76
N SER A 11 11.61 -43.95 -22.65
CA SER A 11 11.21 -43.17 -21.50
C SER A 11 12.38 -42.83 -20.57
N SER A 12 12.16 -41.79 -19.77
CA SER A 12 12.63 -41.61 -18.38
C SER A 12 14.15 -41.58 -18.16
N ASP A 13 14.74 -40.38 -18.09
CA ASP A 13 15.95 -40.11 -17.25
C ASP A 13 16.34 -38.60 -17.15
N MET A 14 15.46 -37.64 -17.45
CA MET A 14 15.83 -36.19 -17.40
C MET A 14 14.86 -35.29 -16.62
N VAL A 15 14.01 -35.86 -15.76
CA VAL A 15 13.07 -35.08 -14.92
C VAL A 15 13.39 -35.21 -13.41
N ASP A 16 14.21 -36.17 -13.00
CA ASP A 16 14.53 -36.36 -11.57
C ASP A 16 15.71 -35.54 -11.05
N ASP A 17 16.60 -35.05 -11.92
CA ASP A 17 17.80 -34.30 -11.47
C ASP A 17 17.55 -32.82 -11.15
N LYS A 18 16.49 -32.21 -11.73
CA LYS A 18 16.11 -30.81 -11.40
C LYS A 18 15.23 -30.71 -10.15
N ASN A 19 14.54 -31.78 -9.77
CA ASN A 19 13.74 -31.82 -8.53
C ASN A 19 14.59 -32.17 -7.29
N ALA A 20 15.69 -32.90 -7.44
CA ALA A 20 16.61 -33.17 -6.33
C ALA A 20 17.38 -31.92 -5.89
N ALA A 21 17.87 -31.11 -6.84
CA ALA A 21 18.59 -29.87 -6.55
C ALA A 21 17.68 -28.81 -5.89
N SER A 22 16.43 -28.63 -6.36
CA SER A 22 15.49 -27.66 -5.75
C SER A 22 14.99 -28.09 -4.35
N LYS A 23 15.02 -29.39 -4.03
CA LYS A 23 14.59 -29.90 -2.72
C LYS A 23 15.70 -29.81 -1.67
N ALA A 24 16.96 -30.00 -2.08
CA ALA A 24 18.14 -29.81 -1.23
C ALA A 24 18.35 -28.34 -0.79
N THR A 25 18.09 -27.37 -1.67
CA THR A 25 18.21 -25.93 -1.33
C THR A 25 17.08 -25.45 -0.41
N LYS A 26 15.85 -26.00 -0.57
CA LYS A 26 14.72 -25.69 0.32
C LYS A 26 14.86 -26.31 1.70
N ASP A 27 15.36 -27.56 1.82
CA ASP A 27 15.60 -28.19 3.12
C ASP A 27 16.77 -27.54 3.89
N SER A 28 17.77 -27.00 3.21
CA SER A 28 18.88 -26.23 3.82
C SER A 28 18.41 -24.89 4.40
N LEU A 29 17.58 -24.15 3.67
CA LEU A 29 16.98 -22.89 4.15
C LEU A 29 15.96 -23.13 5.29
N PHE A 30 15.18 -24.20 5.23
CA PHE A 30 14.23 -24.56 6.29
C PHE A 30 14.92 -25.03 7.58
N ARG A 31 16.08 -25.69 7.49
CA ARG A 31 16.88 -26.10 8.67
C ARG A 31 17.53 -24.91 9.39
N ARG A 32 17.97 -23.87 8.65
CA ARG A 32 18.53 -22.65 9.27
C ARG A 32 17.46 -21.80 9.99
N ALA A 33 16.23 -21.77 9.49
CA ALA A 33 15.13 -21.04 10.14
C ALA A 33 14.55 -21.77 11.37
N THR A 34 14.51 -23.12 11.35
CA THR A 34 13.90 -23.90 12.44
C THR A 34 14.81 -24.08 13.67
N SER A 35 16.14 -23.97 13.51
CA SER A 35 17.09 -24.03 14.64
C SER A 35 16.97 -22.84 15.60
N LYS A 36 16.76 -21.62 15.09
CA LYS A 36 16.60 -20.41 15.93
C LYS A 36 15.18 -20.23 16.51
N LEU A 37 14.16 -20.89 15.95
CA LEU A 37 12.77 -20.81 16.43
C LEU A 37 12.43 -21.81 17.55
N ARG A 38 13.27 -22.83 17.79
CA ARG A 38 13.02 -23.84 18.84
C ARG A 38 13.42 -23.41 20.25
N SER A 39 14.17 -22.32 20.43
CA SER A 39 14.60 -21.82 21.75
C SER A 39 13.60 -20.87 22.42
N PHE A 40 12.53 -20.44 21.73
CA PHE A 40 11.62 -19.39 22.21
C PHE A 40 10.24 -19.87 22.73
N TYR A 41 9.93 -21.16 22.68
CA TYR A 41 8.67 -21.69 23.23
C TYR A 41 8.89 -22.94 24.08
N CYS A 42 9.25 -22.74 25.36
CA CYS A 42 9.00 -23.69 26.44
C CYS A 42 9.00 -22.95 27.78
N LEU A 43 7.85 -22.40 28.17
CA LEU A 43 7.55 -22.04 29.55
C LEU A 43 6.07 -22.35 29.83
N SER A 44 5.84 -23.28 30.77
CA SER A 44 4.86 -23.15 31.87
C SER A 44 4.80 -24.46 32.70
N ASP A 45 5.11 -24.32 34.00
CA ASP A 45 4.37 -24.77 35.22
C ASP A 45 3.99 -26.27 35.39
N GLU A 46 4.10 -26.98 36.52
CA GLU A 46 4.19 -26.72 37.99
C GLU A 46 4.89 -27.93 38.71
N PRO A 47 4.66 -28.25 40.01
CA PRO A 47 5.25 -27.66 41.22
C PRO A 47 6.05 -28.68 42.08
N ASN A 48 6.90 -28.15 42.95
CA ASN A 48 7.58 -28.89 44.03
C ASN A 48 6.61 -29.42 45.09
N PRO A 49 6.89 -30.58 45.73
CA PRO A 49 6.45 -30.86 47.09
C PRO A 49 7.61 -30.78 48.11
N SER A 50 7.36 -29.99 49.17
CA SER A 50 7.61 -30.22 50.61
C SER A 50 8.31 -31.54 51.02
N SER A 51 9.11 -31.66 52.09
CA SER A 51 9.47 -30.83 53.24
C SER A 51 10.44 -31.62 54.15
N THR A 52 11.01 -30.92 55.15
CA THR A 52 11.36 -31.38 56.51
C THR A 52 12.58 -32.30 56.75
N SER A 53 13.67 -31.65 57.19
CA SER A 53 14.41 -31.83 58.46
C SER A 53 14.65 -33.23 59.05
N SER A 54 15.91 -33.57 59.30
CA SER A 54 16.48 -33.70 60.67
C SER A 54 17.97 -34.09 60.66
N GLU A 55 18.67 -33.59 61.67
CA GLU A 55 20.05 -33.90 62.09
C GLU A 55 20.27 -35.41 62.34
N ASP A 56 21.49 -35.93 62.13
CA ASP A 56 22.46 -36.22 63.21
C ASP A 56 23.61 -37.12 62.73
N ALA A 57 24.75 -36.98 63.38
CA ALA A 57 26.03 -37.60 63.06
C ALA A 57 26.16 -39.06 63.58
N THR A 58 26.91 -39.93 62.89
CA THR A 58 28.07 -40.66 63.48
C THR A 58 28.86 -41.57 62.51
N LYS A 59 30.18 -41.48 62.69
CA LYS A 59 31.34 -42.25 62.20
C LYS A 59 31.18 -43.77 61.98
N LYS A 60 31.91 -44.31 60.98
CA LYS A 60 32.95 -45.36 61.20
C LYS A 60 33.96 -45.48 60.04
N ASN A 61 35.21 -45.70 60.44
CA ASN A 61 36.47 -45.69 59.69
C ASN A 61 36.71 -46.95 58.84
N GLY A 62 37.59 -46.82 57.83
CA GLY A 62 38.32 -47.94 57.21
C GLY A 62 39.21 -47.59 56.01
N THR A 63 40.33 -46.90 56.26
CA THR A 63 41.64 -46.91 55.55
C THR A 63 41.79 -47.57 54.16
N ASP A 64 42.33 -46.85 53.16
CA ASP A 64 43.74 -47.00 52.74
C ASP A 64 44.25 -45.83 51.84
N LYS A 65 45.57 -45.73 51.80
CA LYS A 65 46.49 -44.65 51.40
C LYS A 65 46.29 -43.94 50.04
N GLY A 66 46.25 -42.62 50.10
CA GLY A 66 47.32 -41.73 49.62
C GLY A 66 47.64 -41.69 48.13
N ASN A 67 47.15 -40.66 47.45
CA ASN A 67 48.02 -39.82 46.60
C ASN A 67 47.51 -38.38 46.61
N LYS A 68 48.46 -37.45 46.66
CA LYS A 68 48.26 -36.02 46.97
C LYS A 68 47.35 -35.32 45.96
N ASP A 69 46.40 -34.58 46.49
CA ASP A 69 45.77 -33.44 45.84
C ASP A 69 46.85 -32.44 45.41
N GLU A 70 46.94 -32.17 44.11
CA GLU A 70 47.37 -30.86 43.62
C GLU A 70 46.10 -30.02 43.46
N THR A 71 45.99 -28.99 44.28
CA THR A 71 45.06 -27.87 44.12
C THR A 71 45.20 -27.28 42.72
N PRO A 72 44.11 -26.99 41.98
CA PRO A 72 44.23 -26.23 40.75
C PRO A 72 44.76 -24.83 41.08
N ASP A 73 45.91 -24.47 40.51
CA ASP A 73 46.52 -23.16 40.60
C ASP A 73 45.51 -22.05 40.24
N ASP A 74 45.57 -20.96 41.01
CA ASP A 74 44.92 -19.67 40.77
C ASP A 74 45.44 -19.08 39.44
N GLN A 75 44.84 -19.45 38.31
CA GLN A 75 45.22 -18.93 37.00
C GLN A 75 44.50 -17.61 36.76
N ASN A 76 45.14 -16.50 37.14
CA ASN A 76 44.74 -15.16 36.72
C ASN A 76 44.60 -15.10 35.19
N MET A 77 43.43 -14.67 34.70
CA MET A 77 43.10 -14.53 33.28
C MET A 77 44.13 -13.63 32.56
N LYS A 78 44.67 -14.10 31.44
CA LYS A 78 45.67 -13.37 30.64
C LYS A 78 45.01 -12.35 29.71
N THR A 79 45.55 -11.14 29.68
CA THR A 79 45.13 -10.05 28.78
C THR A 79 45.76 -10.24 27.40
N GLU A 80 45.29 -11.22 26.63
CA GLU A 80 45.75 -11.46 25.25
C GLU A 80 44.64 -12.09 24.37
N PHE A 81 44.80 -12.02 23.05
CA PHE A 81 43.91 -12.69 22.08
C PHE A 81 44.38 -14.11 21.81
N LYS A 82 43.46 -15.09 21.88
CA LYS A 82 43.73 -16.48 21.51
C LYS A 82 42.89 -16.91 20.31
N HIS A 83 43.52 -17.57 19.34
CA HIS A 83 42.83 -18.15 18.18
C HIS A 83 42.57 -19.64 18.42
N LEU A 84 41.29 -20.02 18.38
CA LEU A 84 40.83 -21.36 18.69
C LEU A 84 39.94 -21.92 17.57
N ASP A 85 39.83 -23.24 17.52
CA ASP A 85 38.90 -23.98 16.68
C ASP A 85 38.00 -24.82 17.60
N ARG A 86 36.68 -24.73 17.44
CA ARG A 86 35.68 -25.54 18.14
C ARG A 86 35.32 -26.74 17.28
N LYS A 87 35.52 -27.95 17.82
CA LYS A 87 35.16 -29.22 17.20
C LYS A 87 34.27 -30.04 18.14
N LEU A 88 33.56 -31.01 17.58
CA LEU A 88 32.82 -32.01 18.37
C LEU A 88 33.73 -33.23 18.58
N ASP A 89 33.76 -33.76 19.80
CA ASP A 89 34.43 -35.04 20.07
C ASP A 89 33.54 -36.23 19.69
N ASP A 90 34.05 -37.45 19.89
CA ASP A 90 33.37 -38.70 19.50
C ASP A 90 32.04 -38.93 20.29
N GLU A 91 31.76 -38.09 21.31
CA GLU A 91 30.53 -38.10 22.14
C GLU A 91 29.63 -36.87 21.86
N ASP A 92 29.84 -36.20 20.72
CA ASP A 92 29.15 -34.97 20.30
C ASP A 92 29.30 -33.79 21.28
N GLN A 93 30.33 -33.81 22.16
CA GLN A 93 30.61 -32.70 23.07
C GLN A 93 31.57 -31.68 22.43
N PRO A 94 31.29 -30.37 22.55
CA PRO A 94 32.18 -29.36 22.00
C PRO A 94 33.49 -29.24 22.80
N TYR A 95 34.62 -29.21 22.10
CA TYR A 95 35.93 -28.90 22.68
C TYR A 95 36.69 -27.87 21.83
N PHE A 96 37.63 -27.15 22.46
CA PHE A 96 38.39 -26.05 21.85
C PHE A 96 39.87 -26.41 21.78
N ILE A 97 40.46 -26.19 20.60
CA ILE A 97 41.89 -26.41 20.37
C ILE A 97 42.54 -25.14 19.84
N GLU A 98 43.79 -24.91 20.23
CA GLU A 98 44.59 -23.80 19.71
C GLU A 98 44.88 -23.96 18.21
N ARG A 99 44.73 -22.88 17.45
CA ARG A 99 45.03 -22.86 16.02
C ARG A 99 46.55 -23.00 15.79
N LYS A 100 47.01 -24.19 15.38
CA LYS A 100 48.38 -24.44 14.92
C LYS A 100 48.46 -24.42 13.38
N LYS A 101 49.62 -24.05 12.84
CA LYS A 101 49.87 -23.94 11.38
C LYS A 101 49.94 -25.29 10.65
N GLU A 102 50.05 -26.39 11.38
CA GLU A 102 50.04 -27.77 10.88
C GLU A 102 49.23 -28.64 11.85
N ASP A 103 48.48 -29.59 11.29
CA ASP A 103 47.45 -30.39 11.96
C ASP A 103 47.95 -31.21 13.17
N ILE A 104 47.06 -31.27 14.16
CA ILE A 104 46.97 -32.19 15.32
C ILE A 104 48.02 -32.02 16.42
N ASP A 105 47.54 -31.66 17.60
CA ASP A 105 47.84 -32.42 18.81
C ASP A 105 46.59 -32.48 19.70
N LYS A 106 46.12 -33.68 20.07
CA LYS A 106 45.06 -33.90 21.07
C LYS A 106 45.65 -33.59 22.45
N GLY A 107 45.95 -32.31 22.71
CA GLY A 107 46.36 -31.81 24.01
C GLY A 107 45.15 -31.55 24.91
N GLU A 108 45.33 -31.76 26.21
CA GLU A 108 44.37 -31.57 27.33
C GLU A 108 43.23 -30.58 27.05
N LYS A 109 41.98 -30.97 27.40
CA LYS A 109 40.81 -30.10 27.45
C LYS A 109 41.09 -28.96 28.45
N LYS A 110 41.76 -27.90 28.00
CA LYS A 110 41.96 -26.66 28.77
C LYS A 110 40.71 -25.82 28.67
N ASP A 111 40.28 -25.24 29.78
CA ASP A 111 39.19 -24.26 29.78
C ASP A 111 39.71 -22.90 29.28
N TRP A 112 39.94 -22.80 27.97
CA TRP A 112 40.49 -21.61 27.32
C TRP A 112 39.68 -20.33 27.60
N TRP A 113 38.42 -20.48 28.01
CA TRP A 113 37.50 -19.39 28.30
C TRP A 113 37.82 -18.70 29.63
N GLN A 114 38.41 -19.41 30.58
CA GLN A 114 38.88 -18.84 31.85
C GLN A 114 40.30 -18.25 31.76
N LEU A 115 41.06 -18.65 30.73
CA LEU A 115 42.49 -18.34 30.63
C LEU A 115 42.82 -17.06 29.87
N TYR A 116 41.94 -16.59 28.99
CA TYR A 116 42.21 -15.49 28.07
C TYR A 116 41.07 -14.49 28.06
N ALA A 117 41.40 -13.19 27.97
CA ALA A 117 40.41 -12.12 27.88
C ALA A 117 39.59 -12.19 26.58
N PHE A 118 40.21 -12.57 25.45
CA PHE A 118 39.57 -12.60 24.15
C PHE A 118 39.88 -13.88 23.39
N CYS A 119 38.85 -14.57 22.88
CA CYS A 119 39.01 -15.79 22.11
C CYS A 119 38.33 -15.67 20.73
N VAL A 120 39.09 -15.77 19.65
CA VAL A 120 38.54 -15.84 18.28
C VAL A 120 38.39 -17.31 17.90
N VAL A 121 37.15 -17.78 17.83
CA VAL A 121 36.81 -19.21 17.69
C VAL A 121 36.19 -19.47 16.33
N ARG A 122 36.71 -20.44 15.57
CA ARG A 122 36.03 -21.01 14.39
C ARG A 122 35.14 -22.18 14.78
N ARG A 123 33.90 -22.19 14.31
CA ARG A 123 32.96 -23.30 14.42
C ARG A 123 32.92 -24.03 13.10
N TYR A 124 32.97 -25.36 13.18
CA TYR A 124 32.85 -26.22 12.01
C TYR A 124 31.51 -26.96 12.07
N ASP A 125 30.89 -27.17 10.91
CA ASP A 125 29.71 -28.01 10.78
C ASP A 125 30.08 -29.51 10.83
N SER A 126 29.06 -30.37 10.76
CA SER A 126 29.24 -31.83 10.78
C SER A 126 30.08 -32.36 9.61
N ASP A 127 30.19 -31.59 8.53
CA ASP A 127 30.92 -31.96 7.31
C ASP A 127 32.37 -31.41 7.35
N GLY A 128 32.76 -30.72 8.42
CA GLY A 128 34.10 -30.18 8.62
C GLY A 128 34.37 -28.86 7.92
N TYR A 129 33.35 -28.19 7.37
CA TYR A 129 33.47 -26.85 6.83
C TYR A 129 33.30 -25.81 7.93
N ILE A 130 33.98 -24.67 7.79
CA ILE A 130 33.80 -23.54 8.73
C ILE A 130 32.38 -22.99 8.53
N ASP A 131 31.55 -23.13 9.54
CA ASP A 131 30.20 -22.57 9.58
C ASP A 131 30.25 -21.09 9.99
N GLU A 132 31.01 -20.78 11.06
CA GLU A 132 31.02 -19.45 11.66
C GLU A 132 32.37 -19.15 12.33
N THR A 133 32.75 -17.86 12.43
CA THR A 133 33.85 -17.42 13.30
C THR A 133 33.32 -16.38 14.26
N CYS A 134 33.52 -16.55 15.57
CA CYS A 134 33.04 -15.62 16.59
C CYS A 134 34.20 -15.10 17.45
N LEU A 135 34.09 -13.85 17.91
CA LEU A 135 34.90 -13.31 18.99
C LEU A 135 34.13 -13.47 20.30
N TYR A 136 34.77 -14.12 21.26
CA TYR A 136 34.32 -14.23 22.63
C TYR A 136 35.01 -13.18 23.49
N VAL A 137 34.22 -12.45 24.27
CA VAL A 137 34.71 -11.46 25.24
C VAL A 137 34.45 -11.99 26.64
N ASN A 138 35.50 -12.45 27.33
CA ASN A 138 35.35 -13.12 28.62
C ASN A 138 35.29 -12.17 29.85
N PRO A 139 36.04 -11.04 29.91
CA PRO A 139 36.02 -10.17 31.07
C PRO A 139 34.64 -9.60 31.36
N GLN A 140 34.10 -9.89 32.56
CA GLN A 140 32.75 -9.44 32.95
C GLN A 140 32.56 -7.91 32.84
N PRO A 141 33.51 -7.05 33.27
CA PRO A 141 33.33 -5.59 33.14
C PRO A 141 33.21 -5.14 31.68
N LEU A 142 33.91 -5.80 30.75
CA LEU A 142 33.83 -5.52 29.31
C LEU A 142 32.55 -6.07 28.69
N ARG A 143 32.07 -7.24 29.14
CA ARG A 143 30.76 -7.77 28.72
C ARG A 143 29.63 -6.82 29.07
N GLN A 144 29.65 -6.26 30.28
CA GLN A 144 28.69 -5.24 30.70
C GLN A 144 28.84 -3.95 29.88
N LEU A 145 30.08 -3.49 29.62
CA LEU A 145 30.31 -2.33 28.76
C LEU A 145 29.74 -2.54 27.35
N LEU A 146 29.96 -3.70 26.74
CA LEU A 146 29.45 -4.03 25.42
C LEU A 146 27.92 -4.05 25.40
N LYS A 147 27.27 -4.61 26.43
CA LYS A 147 25.80 -4.59 26.55
C LYS A 147 25.26 -3.16 26.66
N ASP A 148 25.94 -2.29 27.39
CA ASP A 148 25.50 -0.91 27.61
C ASP A 148 25.72 -0.02 26.38
N VAL A 149 26.78 -0.27 25.61
CA VAL A 149 27.15 0.54 24.44
C VAL A 149 26.49 0.04 23.15
N VAL A 150 26.44 -1.27 22.94
CA VAL A 150 25.83 -1.88 21.76
C VAL A 150 24.33 -2.05 22.02
N VAL A 151 23.62 -0.91 22.02
CA VAL A 151 22.19 -0.85 22.38
C VAL A 151 21.30 -1.59 21.38
N TYR A 152 21.61 -1.53 20.09
CA TYR A 152 20.79 -2.12 19.03
C TYR A 152 21.64 -2.67 17.88
N TYR A 153 21.76 -4.00 17.82
CA TYR A 153 22.33 -4.72 16.68
C TYR A 153 21.65 -6.09 16.54
N PRO A 154 20.53 -6.20 15.77
CA PRO A 154 19.68 -7.40 15.76
C PRO A 154 20.40 -8.70 15.39
N ALA A 155 21.43 -8.61 14.55
CA ALA A 155 22.21 -9.76 14.12
C ALA A 155 23.16 -10.31 15.21
N ASP A 156 23.59 -9.47 16.17
CA ASP A 156 24.52 -9.81 17.26
C ASP A 156 23.99 -9.22 18.61
N PRO A 157 22.87 -9.73 19.16
CA PRO A 157 22.39 -9.28 20.46
C PRO A 157 23.42 -9.64 21.54
N ILE A 158 23.88 -8.65 22.30
CA ILE A 158 24.87 -8.86 23.36
C ILE A 158 24.21 -9.46 24.59
N ASP A 159 24.42 -10.75 24.81
CA ASP A 159 24.14 -11.43 26.07
C ASP A 159 25.33 -11.25 27.02
N VAL A 160 25.10 -10.66 28.20
CA VAL A 160 26.17 -10.40 29.19
C VAL A 160 26.78 -11.69 29.71
N ASP A 161 26.00 -12.76 29.77
CA ASP A 161 26.49 -14.03 30.31
C ASP A 161 27.40 -14.74 29.31
N ASP A 162 27.25 -14.48 28.01
CA ASP A 162 28.00 -15.10 26.92
C ASP A 162 28.10 -14.18 25.69
N VAL A 163 29.02 -13.21 25.75
CA VAL A 163 29.21 -12.24 24.66
C VAL A 163 29.95 -12.89 23.50
N GLN A 164 29.20 -13.17 22.43
CA GLN A 164 29.70 -13.72 21.18
C GLN A 164 29.38 -12.75 20.03
N ILE A 165 30.41 -12.34 19.30
CA ILE A 165 30.26 -11.43 18.17
C ILE A 165 30.71 -12.15 16.91
N SER A 166 29.81 -12.33 15.94
CA SER A 166 30.12 -13.09 14.74
C SER A 166 30.90 -12.27 13.72
N ALA A 167 31.80 -12.92 12.98
CA ALA A 167 32.54 -12.32 11.89
C ALA A 167 31.55 -11.83 10.81
N PRO A 168 31.77 -10.64 10.23
CA PRO A 168 33.00 -9.84 10.30
C PRO A 168 33.04 -8.79 11.42
N TYR A 169 32.30 -8.98 12.52
CA TYR A 169 32.35 -8.16 13.75
C TYR A 169 31.88 -6.71 13.57
N HIS A 170 30.89 -6.50 12.71
CA HIS A 170 30.39 -5.18 12.33
C HIS A 170 29.95 -4.33 13.53
N SER A 171 29.33 -4.92 14.55
CA SER A 171 28.92 -4.21 15.77
C SER A 171 30.10 -3.50 16.45
N LEU A 172 31.26 -4.15 16.55
CA LEU A 172 32.46 -3.53 17.12
C LEU A 172 32.97 -2.36 16.28
N PHE A 173 32.89 -2.45 14.95
CA PHE A 173 33.26 -1.34 14.09
C PHE A 173 32.37 -0.11 14.33
N TYR A 174 31.06 -0.32 14.38
CA TYR A 174 30.07 0.76 14.47
C TYR A 174 30.03 1.47 15.82
N TYR A 175 30.43 0.79 16.89
CA TYR A 175 30.38 1.32 18.26
C TYR A 175 31.78 1.59 18.83
N ARG A 176 32.84 1.51 18.02
CA ARG A 176 34.24 1.64 18.48
C ARG A 176 34.53 2.94 19.22
N LYS A 177 33.93 4.06 18.79
CA LYS A 177 34.17 5.38 19.39
C LYS A 177 33.45 5.47 20.72
N GLU A 178 32.20 5.04 20.76
CA GLU A 178 31.39 4.99 21.98
C GLU A 178 31.98 4.02 23.01
N LEU A 179 32.53 2.88 22.57
CA LEU A 179 33.25 1.93 23.43
C LEU A 179 34.52 2.55 24.02
N GLU A 180 35.28 3.30 23.23
CA GLU A 180 36.46 4.03 23.71
C GLU A 180 36.06 5.12 24.72
N ASP A 181 35.13 5.99 24.36
CA ASP A 181 34.73 7.13 25.20
C ASP A 181 34.09 6.69 26.52
N VAL A 182 33.07 5.82 26.45
CA VAL A 182 32.34 5.33 27.64
C VAL A 182 33.22 4.40 28.46
N GLY A 183 33.96 3.50 27.80
CA GLY A 183 34.77 2.50 28.48
C GLY A 183 35.97 3.12 29.20
N VAL A 184 36.70 4.02 28.55
CA VAL A 184 37.85 4.71 29.18
C VAL A 184 37.39 5.51 30.38
N LYS A 185 36.32 6.29 30.24
CA LYS A 185 35.75 7.06 31.35
C LYS A 185 35.33 6.15 32.51
N ARG A 186 34.56 5.09 32.23
CA ARG A 186 34.03 4.15 33.23
C ARG A 186 35.14 3.48 34.03
N PHE A 187 36.18 2.97 33.38
CA PHE A 187 37.24 2.23 34.08
C PHE A 187 38.27 3.14 34.76
N GLN A 188 38.46 4.38 34.27
CA GLN A 188 39.27 5.37 34.97
C GLN A 188 38.59 5.91 36.24
N GLU A 189 37.29 6.21 36.18
CA GLU A 189 36.53 6.72 37.33
C GLU A 189 36.40 5.68 38.46
N ASN A 190 36.40 4.39 38.11
CA ASN A 190 36.32 3.28 39.06
C ASN A 190 37.70 2.74 39.52
N ASP A 191 38.80 3.37 39.10
CA ASP A 191 40.19 2.92 39.37
C ASP A 191 40.45 1.44 38.97
N ASP A 192 39.79 0.97 37.90
CA ASP A 192 39.90 -0.40 37.38
C ASP A 192 40.97 -0.46 36.28
N ALA A 193 42.23 -0.48 36.70
CA ALA A 193 43.38 -0.51 35.79
C ALA A 193 43.40 -1.77 34.90
N GLN A 194 42.92 -2.91 35.40
CA GLN A 194 42.93 -4.19 34.67
C GLN A 194 41.92 -4.17 33.51
N SER A 195 40.67 -3.76 33.76
CA SER A 195 39.67 -3.64 32.71
C SER A 195 40.03 -2.55 31.70
N LEU A 196 40.70 -1.47 32.13
CA LEU A 196 41.19 -0.44 31.23
C LEU A 196 42.28 -0.98 30.28
N GLU A 197 43.20 -1.81 30.77
CA GLU A 197 44.21 -2.46 29.94
C GLU A 197 43.57 -3.43 28.93
N GLN A 198 42.60 -4.23 29.37
CA GLN A 198 41.84 -5.14 28.52
C GLN A 198 41.02 -4.41 27.44
N LEU A 199 40.40 -3.27 27.79
CA LEU A 199 39.69 -2.42 26.84
C LEU A 199 40.65 -1.86 25.78
N LYS A 200 41.83 -1.35 26.18
CA LYS A 200 42.85 -0.86 25.25
C LYS A 200 43.30 -1.96 24.30
N LEU A 201 43.44 -3.19 24.79
CA LEU A 201 43.78 -4.34 23.96
C LEU A 201 42.67 -4.62 22.92
N LEU A 202 41.39 -4.62 23.33
CA LEU A 202 40.26 -4.79 22.41
C LEU A 202 40.21 -3.68 21.36
N LEU A 203 40.35 -2.42 21.76
CA LEU A 203 40.35 -1.28 20.85
C LEU A 203 41.53 -1.34 19.87
N GLY A 204 42.71 -1.76 20.33
CA GLY A 204 43.87 -2.00 19.46
C GLY A 204 43.61 -3.09 18.42
N TRP A 205 42.96 -4.19 18.83
CA TRP A 205 42.54 -5.25 17.91
C TRP A 205 41.49 -4.79 16.91
N ILE A 206 40.48 -4.01 17.34
CA ILE A 206 39.47 -3.42 16.45
C ILE A 206 40.14 -2.51 15.40
N ARG A 207 41.06 -1.63 15.84
CA ARG A 207 41.80 -0.73 14.93
C ARG A 207 42.63 -1.49 13.90
N THR A 208 43.27 -2.59 14.32
CA THR A 208 44.09 -3.43 13.42
C THR A 208 43.21 -4.23 12.46
N THR A 209 42.10 -4.77 12.95
CA THR A 209 41.19 -5.61 12.17
C THR A 209 40.46 -4.82 11.08
N PHE A 210 40.11 -3.56 11.38
CA PHE A 210 39.34 -2.69 10.50
C PHE A 210 40.14 -1.50 9.96
N GLU A 211 41.47 -1.59 9.88
CA GLU A 211 42.33 -0.45 9.53
C GLU A 211 41.90 0.22 8.21
N LEU A 212 41.64 -0.58 7.18
CA LEU A 212 41.24 -0.10 5.86
C LEU A 212 39.82 0.45 5.85
N GLU A 213 38.91 -0.21 6.56
CA GLU A 213 37.51 0.15 6.71
C GLU A 213 37.36 1.47 7.48
N ILE A 214 38.12 1.65 8.56
CA ILE A 214 38.15 2.87 9.37
C ILE A 214 38.69 4.02 8.53
N ALA A 215 39.82 3.81 7.84
CA ALA A 215 40.40 4.83 6.97
C ALA A 215 39.46 5.25 5.84
N ALA A 216 38.79 4.29 5.20
CA ALA A 216 37.80 4.56 4.16
C ALA A 216 36.57 5.32 4.70
N HIS A 217 36.03 4.88 5.83
CA HIS A 217 34.88 5.51 6.48
C HIS A 217 35.20 6.94 6.92
N GLU A 218 36.32 7.16 7.61
CA GLU A 218 36.72 8.50 8.09
C GLU A 218 37.01 9.45 6.92
N LYS A 219 37.65 8.96 5.86
CA LYS A 219 37.84 9.73 4.62
C LYS A 219 36.50 10.10 3.99
N CYS A 220 35.54 9.16 3.91
CA CYS A 220 34.20 9.43 3.40
C CYS A 220 33.45 10.47 4.25
N MET A 221 33.51 10.36 5.58
CA MET A 221 32.81 11.28 6.48
C MET A 221 33.44 12.69 6.49
N SER A 222 34.77 12.80 6.42
CA SER A 222 35.50 14.07 6.52
C SER A 222 35.67 14.81 5.18
N SER A 223 35.68 14.09 4.05
CA SER A 223 35.81 14.71 2.73
C SER A 223 34.52 15.40 2.27
N ASP A 224 34.65 16.45 1.46
CA ASP A 224 33.53 17.05 0.73
C ASP A 224 32.97 16.08 -0.33
N LEU A 225 33.83 15.25 -0.91
CA LEU A 225 33.45 14.15 -1.78
C LEU A 225 33.15 12.94 -0.90
N LYS A 226 31.87 12.71 -0.57
CA LYS A 226 31.37 11.59 0.25
C LYS A 226 31.51 10.24 -0.48
N ALA A 227 32.72 9.92 -0.92
CA ALA A 227 33.01 8.78 -1.78
C ALA A 227 33.43 7.54 -0.99
N ILE A 228 32.90 6.39 -1.41
CA ILE A 228 33.19 5.10 -0.78
C ILE A 228 33.30 3.99 -1.84
N ALA A 229 34.12 2.97 -1.54
CA ALA A 229 34.24 1.78 -2.37
C ALA A 229 33.10 0.79 -2.06
N TYR A 230 32.71 0.01 -3.06
CA TYR A 230 31.57 -0.92 -2.95
C TYR A 230 31.70 -1.88 -1.77
N ASP A 231 32.86 -2.51 -1.60
CA ASP A 231 33.16 -3.49 -0.54
C ASP A 231 33.27 -2.86 0.86
N ARG A 232 33.07 -1.55 0.97
CA ARG A 232 33.07 -0.78 2.22
C ARG A 232 31.74 -0.05 2.46
N LEU A 233 30.73 -0.21 1.60
CA LEU A 233 29.41 0.42 1.76
C LEU A 233 28.81 0.16 3.13
N TRP A 234 28.91 -1.07 3.62
CA TRP A 234 28.42 -1.46 4.94
C TRP A 234 28.83 -0.45 6.04
N THR A 235 30.06 0.07 6.01
CA THR A 235 30.58 1.00 7.04
C THR A 235 29.79 2.30 7.21
N ILE A 236 28.92 2.68 6.27
CA ILE A 236 28.08 3.89 6.32
C ILE A 236 26.58 3.60 6.43
N PHE A 237 26.18 2.33 6.40
CA PHE A 237 24.79 1.87 6.53
C PHE A 237 24.59 1.09 7.84
N LYS A 238 24.99 1.69 8.96
CA LYS A 238 24.77 1.13 10.31
C LYS A 238 23.26 0.87 10.52
N PRO A 239 22.84 -0.30 11.02
CA PRO A 239 21.47 -0.50 11.50
C PRO A 239 21.04 0.64 12.44
N GLY A 240 19.88 1.24 12.22
CA GLY A 240 19.49 2.51 12.85
C GLY A 240 19.57 3.72 11.91
N THR A 241 20.32 3.63 10.81
CA THR A 241 20.47 4.76 9.88
C THR A 241 19.19 4.96 9.08
N ILE A 242 18.74 6.22 9.00
CA ILE A 242 17.68 6.61 8.05
C ILE A 242 18.30 6.80 6.67
N VAL A 243 17.81 6.05 5.70
CA VAL A 243 18.23 6.13 4.30
C VAL A 243 17.15 6.79 3.46
N HIS A 244 17.57 7.57 2.47
CA HIS A 244 16.76 8.18 1.44
C HIS A 244 16.89 7.42 0.12
N THR A 245 15.78 7.31 -0.59
CA THR A 245 15.73 6.89 -1.99
C THR A 245 14.48 7.50 -2.66
N GLN A 246 14.37 7.36 -3.98
CA GLN A 246 13.17 7.76 -4.71
C GLN A 246 12.46 6.55 -5.29
N LEU A 247 11.24 6.28 -4.79
CA LEU A 247 10.36 5.25 -5.35
C LEU A 247 9.25 5.93 -6.16
N HIS A 248 9.05 5.48 -7.40
CA HIS A 248 8.10 6.11 -8.33
C HIS A 248 8.30 7.63 -8.51
N LYS A 249 9.56 8.10 -8.42
CA LYS A 249 9.95 9.52 -8.48
C LYS A 249 9.48 10.38 -7.28
N VAL A 250 9.16 9.72 -6.16
CA VAL A 250 8.76 10.39 -4.90
C VAL A 250 9.80 10.07 -3.84
N ASN A 251 10.21 11.08 -3.06
CA ASN A 251 11.15 10.93 -1.96
C ASN A 251 10.58 9.93 -0.91
N ARG A 252 11.42 9.01 -0.47
CA ARG A 252 11.10 8.03 0.57
C ARG A 252 12.26 7.93 1.54
N ALA A 253 11.93 7.80 2.82
CA ALA A 253 12.88 7.41 3.85
C ALA A 253 12.54 6.03 4.41
N PHE A 254 13.59 5.31 4.79
CA PHE A 254 13.49 4.02 5.45
C PHE A 254 14.52 3.94 6.56
N HIS A 255 14.24 3.13 7.58
CA HIS A 255 15.20 2.89 8.65
C HIS A 255 15.87 1.53 8.43
N VAL A 256 17.19 1.52 8.31
CA VAL A 256 17.96 0.28 8.07
C VAL A 256 17.85 -0.63 9.29
N THR A 257 17.50 -1.89 9.07
CA THR A 257 17.45 -2.94 10.09
C THR A 257 18.59 -3.94 9.93
N ASP A 258 18.94 -4.28 8.69
CA ASP A 258 20.05 -5.17 8.37
C ASP A 258 20.61 -4.94 6.96
N HIS A 259 21.74 -5.58 6.64
CA HIS A 259 22.46 -5.42 5.38
C HIS A 259 23.36 -6.63 5.06
N TRP A 260 23.50 -6.96 3.77
CA TRP A 260 24.41 -8.02 3.31
C TRP A 260 24.87 -7.78 1.87
N TYR A 261 25.93 -8.47 1.46
CA TYR A 261 26.36 -8.55 0.06
C TYR A 261 25.88 -9.86 -0.55
N ASP A 262 25.37 -9.79 -1.78
CA ASP A 262 25.10 -10.97 -2.59
C ASP A 262 26.41 -11.66 -2.99
N LYS A 263 26.29 -12.91 -3.43
CA LYS A 263 27.45 -13.66 -3.94
C LYS A 263 27.79 -13.14 -5.33
N ASP A 264 29.07 -13.18 -5.67
CA ASP A 264 29.55 -12.70 -6.97
C ASP A 264 28.97 -13.47 -8.18
N ASP A 265 28.45 -14.68 -7.96
CA ASP A 265 27.85 -15.54 -8.99
C ASP A 265 26.33 -15.32 -9.16
N ASP A 266 25.71 -14.41 -8.40
CA ASP A 266 24.30 -14.08 -8.56
C ASP A 266 24.06 -13.27 -9.86
N ASP A 267 22.85 -13.33 -10.42
CA ASP A 267 22.52 -12.68 -11.71
C ASP A 267 22.65 -11.14 -11.67
N ASP A 268 22.47 -10.53 -10.50
CA ASP A 268 22.61 -9.09 -10.24
C ASP A 268 23.21 -8.88 -8.84
N PRO A 269 24.54 -9.06 -8.67
CA PRO A 269 25.17 -9.00 -7.37
C PRO A 269 25.18 -7.56 -6.87
N GLY A 270 24.74 -7.36 -5.64
CA GLY A 270 24.74 -6.04 -5.03
C GLY A 270 24.79 -6.06 -3.51
N PHE A 271 24.76 -4.86 -2.97
CA PHE A 271 24.66 -4.61 -1.55
C PHE A 271 23.20 -4.36 -1.20
N ASN A 272 22.64 -5.22 -0.37
CA ASN A 272 21.24 -5.20 0.02
C ASN A 272 21.08 -4.61 1.40
N LEU A 273 20.01 -3.83 1.56
CA LEU A 273 19.61 -3.20 2.79
C LEU A 273 18.19 -3.65 3.12
N GLU A 274 18.02 -4.39 4.21
CA GLU A 274 16.69 -4.57 4.78
C GLU A 274 16.33 -3.30 5.56
N CYS A 275 15.19 -2.73 5.22
CA CYS A 275 14.75 -1.48 5.81
C CYS A 275 13.29 -1.56 6.26
N ARG A 276 12.98 -0.93 7.39
CA ARG A 276 11.62 -0.77 7.91
C ARG A 276 11.02 0.59 7.52
N PHE A 277 9.71 0.61 7.35
CA PHE A 277 8.89 1.80 7.14
C PHE A 277 7.51 1.63 7.80
N VAL A 278 6.78 2.73 7.95
CA VAL A 278 5.46 2.76 8.58
C VAL A 278 4.35 2.63 7.54
N ASP A 279 3.36 1.78 7.79
CA ASP A 279 2.20 1.57 6.93
C ASP A 279 0.94 1.32 7.79
N TYR A 280 -0.22 1.22 7.13
CA TYR A 280 -1.51 0.94 7.78
C TYR A 280 -2.20 -0.25 7.10
N ASP A 281 -2.62 -1.25 7.87
CA ASP A 281 -3.26 -2.48 7.36
C ASP A 281 -4.79 -2.46 7.37
N GLY A 282 -5.41 -1.32 7.66
CA GLY A 282 -6.88 -1.23 7.77
C GLY A 282 -7.42 -1.44 9.17
N ASP A 283 -6.62 -1.95 10.11
CA ASP A 283 -6.99 -2.06 11.52
C ASP A 283 -6.03 -1.28 12.43
N ARG A 284 -4.71 -1.31 12.17
CA ARG A 284 -3.69 -0.62 12.98
C ARG A 284 -2.56 -0.03 12.14
N LEU A 285 -1.91 0.99 12.70
CA LEU A 285 -0.59 1.41 12.24
C LEU A 285 0.47 0.41 12.71
N GLY A 286 1.52 0.28 11.92
CA GLY A 286 2.67 -0.52 12.29
C GLY A 286 3.77 -0.42 11.26
N THR A 287 4.73 -1.33 11.36
CA THR A 287 5.90 -1.35 10.49
C THR A 287 5.86 -2.48 9.48
N ARG A 288 6.47 -2.25 8.33
CA ARG A 288 6.72 -3.24 7.28
C ARG A 288 8.17 -3.16 6.84
N THR A 289 8.70 -4.26 6.33
CA THR A 289 10.05 -4.31 5.78
C THR A 289 10.03 -4.36 4.26
N LEU A 290 11.10 -3.85 3.66
CA LEU A 290 11.45 -4.07 2.26
C LEU A 290 12.96 -4.14 2.11
N SER A 291 13.40 -4.65 0.96
CA SER A 291 14.82 -4.68 0.60
C SER A 291 15.12 -3.61 -0.44
N LEU A 292 16.12 -2.79 -0.17
CA LEU A 292 16.71 -1.86 -1.13
C LEU A 292 18.03 -2.44 -1.64
N HIS A 293 18.34 -2.21 -2.91
CA HIS A 293 19.48 -2.82 -3.59
C HIS A 293 20.40 -1.74 -4.20
N ILE A 294 21.70 -1.85 -3.93
CA ILE A 294 22.75 -1.04 -4.57
C ILE A 294 23.59 -1.97 -5.46
N PRO A 295 23.51 -1.83 -6.79
CA PRO A 295 24.26 -2.69 -7.71
C PRO A 295 25.77 -2.59 -7.49
N LYS A 296 26.48 -3.71 -7.68
CA LYS A 296 27.95 -3.75 -7.58
C LYS A 296 28.60 -2.74 -8.53
N TYR A 297 29.59 -2.02 -8.01
CA TYR A 297 30.37 -1.07 -8.79
C TYR A 297 31.87 -1.17 -8.50
N SER A 298 32.67 -0.70 -9.46
CA SER A 298 34.13 -0.66 -9.35
C SER A 298 34.62 0.71 -8.88
N GLY A 299 35.71 0.71 -8.12
CA GLY A 299 36.34 1.92 -7.60
C GLY A 299 35.55 2.59 -6.49
N VAL A 300 35.84 3.87 -6.27
CA VAL A 300 35.14 4.75 -5.32
C VAL A 300 34.07 5.55 -6.06
N ARG A 301 32.86 5.63 -5.50
CA ARG A 301 31.78 6.47 -6.02
C ARG A 301 31.25 7.39 -4.94
N ASP A 302 30.77 8.56 -5.35
CA ASP A 302 30.05 9.46 -4.44
C ASP A 302 28.75 8.78 -3.99
N ILE A 303 28.53 8.72 -2.67
CA ILE A 303 27.31 8.17 -2.09
C ILE A 303 26.09 8.97 -2.51
N ARG A 304 26.25 10.28 -2.75
CA ARG A 304 25.17 11.18 -3.17
C ARG A 304 24.67 10.88 -4.58
N GLU A 305 25.39 10.08 -5.37
CA GLU A 305 24.95 9.65 -6.71
C GLU A 305 24.29 8.26 -6.69
N GLN A 306 24.33 7.53 -5.57
CA GLN A 306 23.73 6.19 -5.48
C GLN A 306 22.20 6.24 -5.40
N ALA A 307 21.53 5.15 -5.75
CA ALA A 307 20.06 5.09 -5.65
C ALA A 307 19.55 5.13 -4.20
N VAL A 308 20.35 4.64 -3.25
CA VAL A 308 20.05 4.59 -1.82
C VAL A 308 21.18 5.28 -1.08
N LYS A 309 20.84 6.21 -0.18
CA LYS A 309 21.80 7.13 0.43
C LYS A 309 21.48 7.33 1.91
N PRO A 310 22.44 7.40 2.83
CA PRO A 310 22.16 7.86 4.19
C PRO A 310 21.63 9.29 4.15
N LEU A 311 20.44 9.53 4.70
CA LEU A 311 19.74 10.82 4.62
C LEU A 311 20.58 11.95 5.24
N ALA A 312 21.32 11.66 6.32
CA ALA A 312 22.16 12.63 7.02
C ALA A 312 23.38 13.12 6.20
N LEU A 313 23.72 12.46 5.09
CA LEU A 313 24.85 12.84 4.23
C LEU A 313 24.44 13.69 3.03
N LEU A 314 23.15 14.00 2.88
CA LEU A 314 22.64 14.83 1.80
C LEU A 314 22.71 16.31 2.17
N GLU A 315 22.95 17.16 1.18
CA GLU A 315 22.98 18.63 1.36
C GLU A 315 21.58 19.18 1.60
N ASP A 316 20.57 18.59 0.96
CA ASP A 316 19.14 18.91 1.04
C ASP A 316 18.39 18.04 2.08
N ALA A 317 19.10 17.45 3.03
CA ALA A 317 18.53 16.52 4.01
C ALA A 317 17.37 17.12 4.82
N ASP A 318 17.48 18.39 5.21
CA ASP A 318 16.46 19.07 6.01
C ASP A 318 15.20 19.37 5.18
N GLU A 319 15.36 19.82 3.93
CA GLU A 319 14.24 20.03 3.00
C GLU A 319 13.49 18.71 2.72
N ILE A 320 14.22 17.62 2.51
CA ILE A 320 13.64 16.28 2.32
C ILE A 320 12.90 15.84 3.59
N LYS A 321 13.47 16.06 4.78
CA LYS A 321 12.78 15.71 6.05
C LYS A 321 11.51 16.50 6.24
N GLU A 322 11.50 17.80 5.95
CA GLU A 322 10.29 18.64 6.03
C GLU A 322 9.20 18.13 5.09
N GLU A 323 9.55 17.78 3.84
CA GLU A 323 8.62 17.19 2.88
C GLU A 323 8.04 15.87 3.41
N LEU A 324 8.90 14.96 3.88
CA LEU A 324 8.50 13.65 4.39
C LEU A 324 7.64 13.75 5.65
N LEU A 325 7.98 14.68 6.54
CA LEU A 325 7.21 14.94 7.76
C LEU A 325 5.80 15.46 7.43
N ALA A 326 5.70 16.42 6.51
CA ALA A 326 4.42 16.96 6.06
C ALA A 326 3.54 15.87 5.39
N ARG A 327 4.16 14.98 4.58
CA ARG A 327 3.47 13.82 4.02
C ARG A 327 3.03 12.84 5.09
N GLY A 328 3.89 12.55 6.08
CA GLY A 328 3.59 11.65 7.18
C GLY A 328 2.41 12.10 8.03
N MET A 329 2.27 13.41 8.26
CA MET A 329 1.07 13.98 8.90
C MET A 329 -0.20 13.73 8.06
N LYS A 330 -0.14 13.92 6.74
CA LYS A 330 -1.26 13.58 5.84
C LYS A 330 -1.56 12.09 5.83
N PHE A 331 -0.53 11.23 5.83
CA PHE A 331 -0.70 9.78 5.88
C PHE A 331 -1.43 9.36 7.17
N GLU A 332 -0.97 9.83 8.33
CA GLU A 332 -1.61 9.58 9.62
C GLU A 332 -3.09 10.02 9.61
N GLN A 333 -3.40 11.17 9.02
CA GLN A 333 -4.76 11.71 8.93
C GLN A 333 -5.68 10.94 7.96
N TYR A 334 -5.16 10.52 6.80
CA TYR A 334 -5.96 10.03 5.68
C TYR A 334 -5.96 8.51 5.51
N ALA A 335 -4.91 7.81 5.94
CA ALA A 335 -4.83 6.36 5.80
C ALA A 335 -5.83 5.63 6.70
N MET A 336 -6.10 6.19 7.88
CA MET A 336 -6.92 5.54 8.91
C MET A 336 -8.43 5.61 8.65
N GLY A 337 -9.08 4.45 8.76
CA GLY A 337 -10.51 4.31 8.60
C GLY A 337 -10.99 4.62 7.19
N GLN A 338 -12.24 5.09 7.09
CA GLN A 338 -12.88 5.44 5.83
C GLN A 338 -12.79 6.94 5.58
N ARG A 339 -12.23 7.34 4.43
CA ARG A 339 -12.10 8.74 4.02
C ARG A 339 -12.51 8.94 2.57
N PHE A 340 -13.57 9.73 2.35
CA PHE A 340 -13.97 10.14 1.02
C PHE A 340 -13.27 11.44 0.63
N MET A 341 -12.42 11.37 -0.40
CA MET A 341 -11.45 12.42 -0.72
C MET A 341 -11.49 12.78 -2.21
N GLN A 342 -10.95 13.95 -2.54
CA GLN A 342 -10.59 14.33 -3.90
C GLN A 342 -9.16 13.87 -4.19
N TYR A 343 -8.92 13.34 -5.38
CA TYR A 343 -7.60 12.94 -5.86
C TYR A 343 -7.32 13.55 -7.23
N THR A 344 -6.06 13.86 -7.50
CA THR A 344 -5.61 14.34 -8.81
C THR A 344 -4.34 13.61 -9.22
N GLY A 345 -4.36 12.94 -10.38
CA GLY A 345 -3.20 12.26 -10.95
C GLY A 345 -3.40 10.74 -11.08
N LEU A 346 -2.27 10.03 -11.11
CA LEU A 346 -2.25 8.60 -11.40
C LEU A 346 -2.39 7.77 -10.12
N GLY A 347 -3.22 6.74 -10.17
CA GLY A 347 -3.21 5.64 -9.20
C GLY A 347 -2.46 4.44 -9.75
N MET A 348 -1.91 3.64 -8.84
CA MET A 348 -1.03 2.51 -9.15
C MET A 348 -1.73 1.20 -8.76
N LYS A 349 -1.58 0.14 -9.56
CA LYS A 349 -1.96 -1.23 -9.15
C LYS A 349 -0.82 -2.18 -9.50
N LYS A 350 -0.53 -3.16 -8.65
CA LYS A 350 0.47 -4.17 -8.96
C LYS A 350 0.06 -4.96 -10.19
N HIS A 351 1.02 -5.32 -11.02
CA HIS A 351 0.74 -6.14 -12.19
C HIS A 351 0.46 -7.58 -11.73
N PRO A 352 -0.69 -8.19 -12.09
CA PRO A 352 -1.11 -9.50 -11.57
C PRO A 352 -0.09 -10.63 -11.79
N GLN A 353 0.63 -10.57 -12.92
CA GLN A 353 1.64 -11.58 -13.28
C GLN A 353 3.08 -11.16 -12.95
N TYR A 354 3.34 -9.87 -12.69
CA TYR A 354 4.69 -9.35 -12.51
C TYR A 354 4.70 -8.41 -11.30
N PRO A 355 4.75 -8.95 -10.07
CA PRO A 355 4.54 -8.16 -8.85
C PRO A 355 5.48 -6.94 -8.70
N ASN A 356 6.66 -6.99 -9.33
CA ASN A 356 7.64 -5.90 -9.34
C ASN A 356 7.29 -4.76 -10.33
N LYS A 357 6.22 -4.90 -11.12
CA LYS A 357 5.73 -3.89 -12.06
C LYS A 357 4.39 -3.34 -11.60
N TYR A 358 4.18 -2.07 -11.90
CA TYR A 358 2.94 -1.37 -11.61
C TYR A 358 2.23 -0.93 -12.89
N LEU A 359 0.93 -1.20 -12.94
CA LEU A 359 -0.02 -0.62 -13.88
C LEU A 359 -0.42 0.77 -13.37
N ARG A 360 -0.59 1.72 -14.31
CA ARG A 360 -0.96 3.10 -14.01
C ARG A 360 -2.36 3.39 -14.55
N PHE A 361 -3.19 4.02 -13.74
CA PHE A 361 -4.55 4.41 -14.11
C PHE A 361 -4.75 5.89 -13.78
N ASP A 362 -5.45 6.63 -14.63
CA ASP A 362 -5.94 7.95 -14.23
C ASP A 362 -6.97 7.76 -13.12
N ALA A 363 -6.65 8.27 -11.94
CA ALA A 363 -7.51 8.20 -10.76
C ALA A 363 -8.05 9.58 -10.38
N SER A 364 -7.83 10.59 -11.23
CA SER A 364 -8.30 11.96 -11.01
C SER A 364 -9.82 11.97 -10.83
N GLY A 365 -10.28 12.53 -9.72
CA GLY A 365 -11.68 12.49 -9.33
C GLY A 365 -11.87 12.14 -7.86
N ARG A 366 -13.04 11.60 -7.55
CA ARG A 366 -13.41 11.20 -6.19
C ARG A 366 -12.87 9.81 -5.87
N VAL A 367 -12.26 9.64 -4.70
CA VAL A 367 -11.69 8.37 -4.22
C VAL A 367 -12.18 8.07 -2.81
N MET A 368 -12.33 6.79 -2.50
CA MET A 368 -12.64 6.31 -1.15
C MET A 368 -11.43 5.57 -0.59
N ILE A 369 -10.76 6.16 0.40
CA ILE A 369 -9.67 5.50 1.12
C ILE A 369 -10.30 4.58 2.15
N ASP A 370 -10.06 3.28 2.00
CA ASP A 370 -10.60 2.22 2.85
C ASP A 370 -9.78 0.95 2.65
N VAL A 371 -8.72 0.78 3.45
CA VAL A 371 -7.81 -0.36 3.37
C VAL A 371 -8.53 -1.66 3.77
N LYS A 372 -9.51 -1.59 4.67
CA LYS A 372 -10.25 -2.76 5.16
C LYS A 372 -11.12 -3.37 4.06
N THR A 373 -11.84 -2.52 3.32
CA THR A 373 -12.62 -2.97 2.16
C THR A 373 -11.70 -3.40 1.01
N TYR A 374 -10.56 -2.72 0.81
CA TYR A 374 -9.52 -3.16 -0.13
C TYR A 374 -9.05 -4.59 0.17
N HIS A 375 -8.71 -4.91 1.43
CA HIS A 375 -8.27 -6.27 1.81
C HIS A 375 -9.34 -7.32 1.60
N ARG A 376 -10.61 -6.96 1.79
CA ARG A 376 -11.74 -7.88 1.64
C ARG A 376 -12.04 -8.22 0.17
N LEU A 377 -11.92 -7.25 -0.73
CA LEU A 377 -12.27 -7.41 -2.14
C LEU A 377 -11.07 -7.72 -3.04
N ASP A 378 -9.87 -7.25 -2.71
CA ASP A 378 -8.60 -7.51 -3.41
C ASP A 378 -7.63 -8.26 -2.47
N ALA A 379 -8.06 -9.40 -1.92
CA ALA A 379 -7.34 -10.15 -0.88
C ALA A 379 -5.90 -10.57 -1.25
N ASN A 380 -5.61 -10.79 -2.54
CA ASN A 380 -4.27 -11.15 -3.01
C ASN A 380 -3.26 -10.00 -2.88
N ASP A 381 -3.73 -8.74 -2.85
CA ASP A 381 -2.90 -7.56 -2.66
C ASP A 381 -2.95 -7.02 -1.22
N ALA A 382 -3.57 -7.78 -0.29
CA ALA A 382 -3.66 -7.38 1.10
C ALA A 382 -2.28 -7.27 1.76
N ILE A 383 -2.17 -6.35 2.71
CA ILE A 383 -0.94 -6.06 3.44
C ILE A 383 -1.14 -6.24 4.94
N TRP A 384 -0.06 -6.53 5.64
CA TRP A 384 -0.05 -6.68 7.09
C TRP A 384 1.11 -5.90 7.67
N VAL A 385 0.91 -5.35 8.86
CA VAL A 385 1.95 -4.62 9.60
C VAL A 385 2.34 -5.36 10.87
N ASN A 386 3.62 -5.30 11.21
CA ASN A 386 4.12 -5.65 12.52
C ASN A 386 3.76 -4.53 13.49
N ALA A 387 3.32 -4.87 14.71
CA ALA A 387 3.10 -3.85 15.74
C ALA A 387 4.39 -3.09 16.01
N PHE A 388 4.26 -1.83 16.44
CA PHE A 388 5.42 -1.09 16.95
C PHE A 388 6.01 -1.80 18.17
N ASP A 389 7.30 -1.55 18.44
CA ASP A 389 7.98 -2.11 19.61
C ASP A 389 7.30 -1.63 20.91
N LYS A 390 7.40 -2.43 21.98
CA LYS A 390 6.75 -2.14 23.28
C LYS A 390 7.15 -0.81 23.93
N ASN A 391 8.26 -0.21 23.48
CA ASN A 391 8.76 1.09 23.96
C ASN A 391 8.33 2.26 23.07
N HIS A 392 7.52 2.00 22.04
CA HIS A 392 6.92 3.02 21.18
C HIS A 392 5.79 3.72 21.94
N ASN A 393 5.68 5.05 21.82
CA ASN A 393 4.79 5.87 22.64
C ASN A 393 3.36 5.29 22.73
N ASP A 394 2.90 5.07 23.96
CA ASP A 394 1.65 4.37 24.34
C ASP A 394 0.32 5.04 23.91
N GLU A 395 0.35 6.09 23.09
CA GLU A 395 -0.85 6.87 22.72
C GLU A 395 -1.34 6.66 21.27
N GLY A 396 -0.80 5.68 20.55
CA GLY A 396 -1.30 5.34 19.20
C GLY A 396 -1.09 6.42 18.13
N LYS A 397 -0.21 7.40 18.39
CA LYS A 397 0.21 8.45 17.46
C LYS A 397 1.63 8.20 16.97
N LEU A 398 1.89 8.59 15.73
CA LEU A 398 3.22 8.52 15.14
C LEU A 398 4.15 9.59 15.73
N THR A 399 5.38 9.21 16.04
CA THR A 399 6.46 10.16 16.31
C THR A 399 6.87 10.88 15.02
N ASP A 400 7.64 11.95 15.12
CA ASP A 400 8.13 12.66 13.92
C ASP A 400 9.05 11.78 13.06
N GLU A 401 9.84 10.91 13.69
CA GLU A 401 10.64 9.91 12.98
C GLU A 401 9.73 8.92 12.24
N ASP A 402 8.69 8.39 12.89
CA ASP A 402 7.74 7.49 12.23
C ASP A 402 7.04 8.16 11.04
N ARG A 403 6.67 9.44 11.18
CA ARG A 403 6.05 10.22 10.10
C ARG A 403 6.96 10.33 8.89
N ILE A 404 8.25 10.59 9.09
CA ILE A 404 9.26 10.60 8.03
C ILE A 404 9.35 9.24 7.32
N LEU A 405 9.16 8.15 8.07
CA LEU A 405 9.22 6.78 7.59
C LEU A 405 7.89 6.25 7.01
N THR A 406 6.84 7.06 6.91
CA THR A 406 5.54 6.60 6.38
C THR A 406 5.59 6.22 4.90
N ASN A 407 4.69 5.32 4.52
CA ASN A 407 4.45 4.98 3.13
C ASN A 407 3.94 6.21 2.34
N SER A 408 4.40 6.37 1.09
CA SER A 408 4.00 7.49 0.24
C SER A 408 2.61 7.33 -0.40
N MET A 409 2.02 6.13 -0.29
CA MET A 409 0.73 5.79 -0.90
C MET A 409 -0.21 5.16 0.12
N VAL A 410 -1.51 5.38 -0.07
CA VAL A 410 -2.60 4.73 0.65
C VAL A 410 -3.45 3.89 -0.30
N ARG A 411 -4.18 2.90 0.22
CA ARG A 411 -5.07 2.06 -0.60
C ARG A 411 -6.50 2.59 -0.58
N GLY A 412 -7.10 2.70 -1.74
CA GLY A 412 -8.48 3.17 -1.87
C GLY A 412 -9.10 2.83 -3.21
N TYR A 413 -10.40 3.05 -3.32
CA TYR A 413 -11.17 2.84 -4.54
C TYR A 413 -11.30 4.15 -5.32
N SER A 414 -10.94 4.14 -6.60
CA SER A 414 -11.25 5.24 -7.51
C SER A 414 -12.65 5.03 -8.10
N LEU A 415 -13.57 5.96 -7.83
CA LEU A 415 -14.94 5.90 -8.37
C LEU A 415 -14.98 6.15 -9.88
N ASN A 416 -14.00 6.87 -10.41
CA ASN A 416 -13.88 7.12 -11.84
C ASN A 416 -13.30 5.90 -12.58
N ALA A 417 -12.18 5.36 -12.08
CA ALA A 417 -11.55 4.18 -12.69
C ALA A 417 -12.24 2.85 -12.32
N LYS A 418 -13.21 2.89 -11.38
CA LYS A 418 -13.97 1.76 -10.83
C LYS A 418 -13.10 0.60 -10.39
N LYS A 419 -12.06 0.91 -9.60
CA LYS A 419 -11.11 -0.10 -9.09
C LYS A 419 -10.36 0.40 -7.87
N PHE A 420 -9.89 -0.56 -7.09
CA PHE A 420 -8.92 -0.35 -6.03
C PHE A 420 -7.52 -0.06 -6.58
N LEU A 421 -6.85 0.94 -5.99
CA LEU A 421 -5.55 1.47 -6.39
C LEU A 421 -4.74 1.87 -5.14
N GLU A 422 -3.42 1.88 -5.27
CA GLU A 422 -2.51 2.64 -4.42
C GLU A 422 -2.45 4.09 -4.93
N LEU A 423 -2.74 5.04 -4.06
CA LEU A 423 -2.92 6.46 -4.35
C LEU A 423 -1.89 7.28 -3.57
N PHE A 424 -1.19 8.20 -4.24
CA PHE A 424 -0.17 9.03 -3.58
C PHE A 424 -0.81 9.98 -2.56
N VAL A 425 -0.26 10.00 -1.34
CA VAL A 425 -0.78 10.82 -0.23
C VAL A 425 -0.78 12.31 -0.59
N ASP A 426 0.26 12.76 -1.29
CA ASP A 426 0.41 14.18 -1.66
C ASP A 426 -0.67 14.69 -2.61
N ASN A 427 -1.27 13.77 -3.37
CA ASN A 427 -2.28 14.06 -4.39
C ASN A 427 -3.71 14.01 -3.83
N LEU A 428 -3.87 13.74 -2.53
CA LEU A 428 -5.15 13.77 -1.83
C LEU A 428 -5.46 15.18 -1.31
N SER A 429 -6.72 15.58 -1.45
CA SER A 429 -7.23 16.81 -0.87
C SER A 429 -8.66 16.63 -0.39
N GLU A 430 -9.09 17.45 0.57
CA GLU A 430 -10.48 17.48 1.01
C GLU A 430 -11.44 17.85 -0.12
N ILE A 431 -12.65 17.31 -0.04
CA ILE A 431 -13.70 17.57 -1.02
C ILE A 431 -14.32 18.94 -0.78
N LYS A 432 -14.32 19.78 -1.81
CA LYS A 432 -15.18 20.97 -1.88
C LYS A 432 -16.56 20.54 -2.40
N TRP A 433 -17.52 20.44 -1.49
CA TRP A 433 -18.90 20.06 -1.78
C TRP A 433 -19.72 21.24 -2.33
N ASN A 434 -20.57 20.96 -3.32
CA ASN A 434 -21.55 21.92 -3.84
C ASN A 434 -22.96 21.58 -3.33
N THR A 435 -23.27 21.98 -2.10
CA THR A 435 -24.58 21.70 -1.47
C THR A 435 -25.74 22.52 -2.05
N ARG A 436 -25.46 23.56 -2.85
CA ARG A 436 -26.49 24.39 -3.53
C ARG A 436 -26.89 23.89 -4.91
N CYS A 437 -26.35 22.75 -5.33
CA CYS A 437 -26.62 22.12 -6.63
C CYS A 437 -28.14 21.91 -6.92
N PHE A 438 -28.98 21.74 -5.90
CA PHE A 438 -30.43 21.65 -6.03
C PHE A 438 -31.11 22.95 -6.50
N GLU A 439 -30.50 24.11 -6.30
CA GLU A 439 -31.03 25.41 -6.77
C GLU A 439 -30.98 25.48 -8.31
N ASP A 440 -29.92 24.94 -8.90
CA ASP A 440 -29.69 24.92 -10.35
C ASP A 440 -30.51 23.85 -11.09
N LEU A 441 -31.02 22.85 -10.37
CA LEU A 441 -31.80 21.78 -10.98
C LEU A 441 -33.19 22.27 -11.40
N VAL A 442 -33.62 22.04 -12.63
CA VAL A 442 -34.98 22.41 -13.07
C VAL A 442 -35.93 21.27 -12.71
N LEU A 443 -36.58 21.39 -11.55
CA LEU A 443 -37.61 20.48 -11.05
C LEU A 443 -38.67 21.27 -10.29
N ASP A 444 -39.88 20.72 -10.23
CA ASP A 444 -40.95 21.24 -9.39
C ASP A 444 -40.49 21.40 -7.93
N PRO A 445 -40.75 22.55 -7.27
CA PRO A 445 -40.30 22.81 -5.90
C PRO A 445 -40.79 21.79 -4.86
N ALA A 446 -42.01 21.28 -5.00
CA ALA A 446 -42.54 20.26 -4.09
C ALA A 446 -41.79 18.93 -4.30
N THR A 447 -41.52 18.54 -5.55
CA THR A 447 -40.70 17.36 -5.86
C THR A 447 -39.30 17.46 -5.28
N LYS A 448 -38.63 18.61 -5.45
CA LYS A 448 -37.31 18.86 -4.84
C LYS A 448 -37.34 18.68 -3.32
N LYS A 449 -38.33 19.28 -2.66
CA LYS A 449 -38.50 19.20 -1.21
C LYS A 449 -38.72 17.74 -0.76
N THR A 450 -39.53 16.97 -1.49
CA THR A 450 -39.78 15.56 -1.20
C THR A 450 -38.51 14.71 -1.30
N VAL A 451 -37.72 14.89 -2.37
CA VAL A 451 -36.43 14.21 -2.53
C VAL A 451 -35.49 14.59 -1.40
N GLN A 452 -35.30 15.88 -1.14
CA GLN A 452 -34.43 16.36 -0.06
C GLN A 452 -34.84 15.80 1.30
N ALA A 453 -36.13 15.77 1.62
CA ALA A 453 -36.63 15.22 2.87
C ALA A 453 -36.32 13.72 3.00
N LEU A 454 -36.63 12.92 1.97
CA LEU A 454 -36.46 11.48 2.01
C LEU A 454 -34.99 11.07 2.05
N VAL A 455 -34.12 11.74 1.28
CA VAL A 455 -32.69 11.43 1.30
C VAL A 455 -32.06 11.87 2.62
N SER A 456 -32.49 13.00 3.20
CA SER A 456 -31.98 13.47 4.49
C SER A 456 -32.30 12.49 5.62
N THR A 457 -33.53 11.94 5.64
CA THR A 457 -33.93 10.92 6.63
C THR A 457 -33.09 9.65 6.51
N HIS A 458 -32.91 9.14 5.29
CA HIS A 458 -32.09 7.93 5.05
C HIS A 458 -30.58 8.18 5.16
N SER A 459 -30.15 9.44 5.26
CA SER A 459 -28.75 9.81 5.42
C SER A 459 -28.32 10.06 6.87
N ARG A 460 -29.26 10.10 7.82
CA ARG A 460 -28.94 10.23 9.25
C ARG A 460 -28.18 8.98 9.74
N LYS A 461 -27.24 9.19 10.67
CA LYS A 461 -26.65 8.07 11.42
C LYS A 461 -27.74 7.52 12.34
N PRO A 462 -27.95 6.20 12.40
CA PRO A 462 -28.82 5.63 13.42
C PRO A 462 -28.20 5.94 14.79
N GLU A 463 -28.95 6.65 15.64
CA GLU A 463 -28.61 6.86 17.03
C GLU A 463 -28.98 5.59 17.82
N PRO A 464 -28.29 5.27 18.93
CA PRO A 464 -28.56 4.07 19.73
C PRO A 464 -29.98 3.99 20.32
N SER A 465 -30.78 5.07 20.22
CA SER A 465 -32.20 5.12 20.61
C SER A 465 -33.19 4.82 19.48
N ASP A 466 -32.73 4.65 18.23
CA ASP A 466 -33.62 4.53 17.06
C ASP A 466 -34.20 3.11 16.85
N ASP A 467 -33.88 2.14 17.72
CA ASP A 467 -34.35 0.75 17.60
C ASP A 467 -35.87 0.57 17.87
N GLU A 468 -36.57 1.57 18.41
CA GLU A 468 -38.00 1.43 18.80
C GLU A 468 -39.02 2.12 17.89
N ASP A 469 -38.65 3.08 17.03
CA ASP A 469 -39.63 3.99 16.38
C ASP A 469 -39.60 4.05 14.84
N THR A 470 -38.86 3.19 14.17
CA THR A 470 -38.99 3.03 12.71
C THR A 470 -39.99 1.92 12.36
N PHE A 471 -40.96 2.23 11.50
CA PHE A 471 -41.91 1.28 10.91
C PHE A 471 -41.13 0.25 10.06
N ASP A 472 -40.55 -0.75 10.72
CA ASP A 472 -39.76 -1.81 10.12
C ASP A 472 -40.70 -2.93 9.65
N ASP A 473 -40.46 -3.46 8.45
CA ASP A 473 -41.23 -4.58 7.91
C ASP A 473 -41.09 -5.81 8.84
N ILE A 474 -42.05 -6.75 8.80
CA ILE A 474 -42.12 -7.93 9.69
C ILE A 474 -40.83 -8.78 9.62
N VAL A 475 -40.06 -8.64 8.53
CA VAL A 475 -38.77 -9.28 8.29
C VAL A 475 -37.64 -8.27 8.49
N LYS A 476 -36.80 -8.51 9.50
CA LYS A 476 -35.63 -7.69 9.82
C LYS A 476 -34.74 -7.47 8.59
N GLY A 477 -34.58 -6.22 8.17
CA GLY A 477 -33.70 -5.81 7.06
C GLY A 477 -34.40 -5.61 5.69
N LYS A 478 -35.71 -5.78 5.62
CA LYS A 478 -36.51 -5.57 4.40
C LYS A 478 -37.09 -4.14 4.37
N GLY A 479 -37.06 -3.47 3.21
CA GLY A 479 -37.70 -2.15 3.05
C GLY A 479 -36.99 -0.95 3.67
N LYS A 480 -35.72 -1.07 4.10
CA LYS A 480 -34.93 0.03 4.71
C LYS A 480 -34.24 0.96 3.70
N GLY A 481 -34.32 0.66 2.41
CA GLY A 481 -33.66 1.42 1.34
C GLY A 481 -34.58 2.43 0.68
N LEU A 482 -34.01 3.54 0.20
CA LEU A 482 -34.73 4.52 -0.61
C LEU A 482 -34.46 4.25 -2.09
N VAL A 483 -35.48 3.81 -2.83
CA VAL A 483 -35.40 3.58 -4.28
C VAL A 483 -36.14 4.68 -5.04
N CYS A 484 -35.40 5.46 -5.81
CA CYS A 484 -35.91 6.53 -6.66
C CYS A 484 -35.74 6.16 -8.13
N VAL A 485 -36.80 6.28 -8.92
CA VAL A 485 -36.75 6.10 -10.38
C VAL A 485 -36.91 7.45 -11.06
N LEU A 486 -35.94 7.81 -11.89
CA LEU A 486 -35.94 9.03 -12.69
C LEU A 486 -36.25 8.65 -14.14
N HIS A 487 -37.39 9.08 -14.66
CA HIS A 487 -37.81 8.71 -16.01
C HIS A 487 -38.22 9.91 -16.85
N GLY A 488 -37.94 9.85 -18.16
CA GLY A 488 -38.29 10.90 -19.11
C GLY A 488 -37.29 10.99 -20.28
N PRO A 489 -37.42 12.02 -21.14
CA PRO A 489 -36.58 12.22 -22.32
C PRO A 489 -35.07 12.32 -22.00
N PRO A 490 -34.17 12.04 -22.94
CA PRO A 490 -32.73 12.20 -22.74
C PRO A 490 -32.36 13.68 -22.52
N GLY A 491 -31.30 13.95 -21.75
CA GLY A 491 -30.73 15.29 -21.62
C GLY A 491 -31.46 16.29 -20.73
N VAL A 492 -32.50 15.87 -19.99
CA VAL A 492 -33.33 16.73 -19.10
C VAL A 492 -32.87 16.79 -17.64
N GLY A 493 -31.69 16.23 -17.31
CA GLY A 493 -31.11 16.34 -15.97
C GLY A 493 -31.38 15.18 -14.99
N LYS A 494 -31.77 13.99 -15.48
CA LYS A 494 -31.97 12.80 -14.64
C LYS A 494 -30.71 12.43 -13.83
N THR A 495 -29.60 12.15 -14.50
CA THR A 495 -28.31 11.82 -13.86
C THR A 495 -27.84 12.95 -12.93
N LEU A 496 -28.02 14.21 -13.35
CA LEU A 496 -27.68 15.39 -12.56
C LEU A 496 -28.41 15.44 -11.21
N THR A 497 -29.65 14.96 -11.14
CA THR A 497 -30.39 14.90 -9.87
C THR A 497 -29.72 13.98 -8.85
N ALA A 498 -29.22 12.81 -9.28
CA ALA A 498 -28.50 11.91 -8.38
C ALA A 498 -27.15 12.49 -7.95
N GLU A 499 -26.45 13.18 -8.85
CA GLU A 499 -25.23 13.94 -8.53
C GLU A 499 -25.50 15.02 -7.48
N CYS A 500 -26.57 15.82 -7.67
CA CYS A 500 -26.98 16.84 -6.72
C CYS A 500 -27.34 16.24 -5.36
N VAL A 501 -28.01 15.08 -5.36
CA VAL A 501 -28.34 14.36 -4.12
C VAL A 501 -27.07 13.98 -3.37
N ALA A 502 -26.11 13.34 -4.03
CA ALA A 502 -24.85 12.92 -3.40
C ALA A 502 -24.05 14.12 -2.85
N GLU A 503 -23.99 15.22 -3.59
CA GLU A 503 -23.33 16.47 -3.16
C GLU A 503 -24.06 17.11 -1.96
N TYR A 504 -25.40 17.09 -1.95
CA TYR A 504 -26.22 17.64 -0.87
C TYR A 504 -26.06 16.83 0.44
N VAL A 505 -26.05 15.49 0.36
CA VAL A 505 -25.86 14.63 1.54
C VAL A 505 -24.39 14.34 1.86
N GLN A 506 -23.46 14.91 1.09
CA GLN A 506 -22.01 14.77 1.24
C GLN A 506 -21.54 13.31 1.30
N ARG A 507 -22.05 12.49 0.38
CA ARG A 507 -21.72 11.06 0.28
C ARG A 507 -21.14 10.72 -1.09
N PRO A 508 -20.41 9.61 -1.22
CA PRO A 508 -19.94 9.14 -2.51
C PRO A 508 -21.10 8.89 -3.47
N LEU A 509 -20.95 9.25 -4.74
CA LEU A 509 -21.83 8.81 -5.82
C LEU A 509 -21.16 7.64 -6.53
N PHE A 510 -21.74 6.46 -6.42
CA PHE A 510 -21.29 5.27 -7.14
C PHE A 510 -22.13 5.12 -8.40
N MET A 511 -21.56 5.48 -9.57
CA MET A 511 -22.25 5.41 -10.85
C MET A 511 -21.97 4.09 -11.57
N VAL A 512 -23.04 3.42 -11.98
CA VAL A 512 -23.04 2.13 -12.66
C VAL A 512 -23.82 2.28 -13.96
N SER A 513 -23.30 1.71 -15.03
CA SER A 513 -23.95 1.60 -16.33
C SER A 513 -24.26 0.13 -16.61
N SER A 514 -25.09 -0.13 -17.63
CA SER A 514 -25.39 -1.49 -18.07
C SER A 514 -24.13 -2.30 -18.47
N GLY A 515 -23.07 -1.64 -18.94
CA GLY A 515 -21.81 -2.30 -19.28
C GLY A 515 -21.02 -2.81 -18.08
N ASP A 516 -21.19 -2.21 -16.90
CA ASP A 516 -20.47 -2.63 -15.68
C ASP A 516 -21.09 -3.87 -15.02
N LEU A 517 -22.40 -4.07 -15.23
CA LEU A 517 -23.16 -5.14 -14.60
C LEU A 517 -23.04 -6.49 -15.33
N GLY A 518 -22.48 -6.50 -16.54
CA GLY A 518 -22.36 -7.70 -17.36
C GLY A 518 -23.62 -8.05 -18.16
N VAL A 519 -23.51 -9.12 -18.96
CA VAL A 519 -24.52 -9.49 -19.98
C VAL A 519 -25.21 -10.82 -19.67
N THR A 520 -24.90 -11.44 -18.53
CA THR A 520 -25.47 -12.71 -18.08
C THR A 520 -26.01 -12.54 -16.65
N SER A 521 -27.01 -13.36 -16.27
CA SER A 521 -27.59 -13.31 -14.93
C SER A 521 -26.58 -13.62 -13.81
N GLU A 522 -25.60 -14.49 -14.08
CA GLU A 522 -24.53 -14.83 -13.12
C GLU A 522 -23.57 -13.66 -12.90
N GLN A 523 -23.08 -13.04 -13.98
CA GLN A 523 -22.23 -11.85 -13.88
C GLN A 523 -22.95 -10.70 -13.20
N LEU A 524 -24.23 -10.47 -13.56
CA LEU A 524 -25.08 -9.47 -12.94
C LEU A 524 -25.19 -9.69 -11.43
N ASP A 525 -25.44 -10.92 -10.98
CA ASP A 525 -25.60 -11.20 -9.57
C ASP A 525 -24.32 -10.92 -8.77
N VAL A 526 -23.17 -11.38 -9.28
CA VAL A 526 -21.85 -11.16 -8.66
C VAL A 526 -21.52 -9.67 -8.61
N GLN A 527 -21.56 -8.98 -9.75
CA GLN A 527 -21.19 -7.56 -9.84
C GLN A 527 -22.13 -6.68 -9.04
N LEU A 528 -23.44 -6.90 -9.13
CA LEU A 528 -24.41 -6.10 -8.41
C LEU A 528 -24.32 -6.31 -6.90
N THR A 529 -24.05 -7.53 -6.45
CA THR A 529 -23.85 -7.82 -5.02
C THR A 529 -22.58 -7.15 -4.49
N GLU A 530 -21.46 -7.23 -5.22
CA GLU A 530 -20.21 -6.54 -4.84
C GLU A 530 -20.39 -5.02 -4.80
N ILE A 531 -21.03 -4.44 -5.83
CA ILE A 531 -21.33 -3.01 -5.87
C ILE A 531 -22.19 -2.60 -4.69
N MET A 532 -23.29 -3.32 -4.41
CA MET A 532 -24.20 -2.96 -3.33
C MET A 532 -23.56 -3.10 -1.95
N ASP A 533 -22.67 -4.07 -1.78
CA ASP A 533 -21.88 -4.22 -0.56
C ASP A 533 -20.88 -3.05 -0.38
N MET A 534 -20.18 -2.64 -1.44
CA MET A 534 -19.35 -1.42 -1.42
C MET A 534 -20.17 -0.16 -1.12
N THR A 535 -21.31 0.03 -1.79
CA THR A 535 -22.13 1.22 -1.57
C THR A 535 -22.76 1.26 -0.19
N SER A 536 -23.14 0.10 0.36
CA SER A 536 -23.59 -0.02 1.75
C SER A 536 -22.47 0.32 2.73
N THR A 537 -21.28 -0.27 2.54
CA THR A 537 -20.10 -0.06 3.39
C THR A 537 -19.69 1.41 3.45
N TRP A 538 -19.74 2.10 2.32
CA TRP A 538 -19.37 3.52 2.21
C TRP A 538 -20.56 4.47 2.38
N ARG A 539 -21.76 3.94 2.60
CA ARG A 539 -23.03 4.68 2.65
C ARG A 539 -23.22 5.59 1.42
N ALA A 540 -22.76 5.11 0.26
CA ALA A 540 -22.79 5.82 -1.00
C ALA A 540 -24.22 5.90 -1.56
N VAL A 541 -24.46 6.94 -2.36
CA VAL A 541 -25.62 7.00 -3.26
C VAL A 541 -25.28 6.14 -4.48
N LEU A 542 -26.04 5.08 -4.71
CA LEU A 542 -25.89 4.22 -5.88
C LEU A 542 -26.74 4.79 -7.01
N LEU A 543 -26.16 4.98 -8.20
CA LEU A 543 -26.84 5.37 -9.41
C LEU A 543 -26.65 4.29 -10.47
N ILE A 544 -27.73 3.69 -10.93
CA ILE A 544 -27.72 2.82 -12.11
C ILE A 544 -28.32 3.61 -13.26
N ASP A 545 -27.44 4.08 -14.15
CA ASP A 545 -27.79 4.90 -15.29
C ASP A 545 -28.19 4.01 -16.48
N GLU A 546 -29.21 4.44 -17.23
CA GLU A 546 -29.76 3.74 -18.38
C GLU A 546 -30.17 2.29 -18.06
N ALA A 547 -30.88 2.12 -16.94
CA ALA A 547 -31.34 0.82 -16.44
C ALA A 547 -32.47 0.18 -17.28
N ASP A 548 -32.72 0.67 -18.51
CA ASP A 548 -33.82 0.26 -19.39
C ASP A 548 -33.86 -1.28 -19.58
N VAL A 549 -32.70 -1.90 -19.80
CA VAL A 549 -32.57 -3.36 -20.04
C VAL A 549 -33.00 -4.19 -18.82
N PHE A 550 -32.76 -3.68 -17.61
CA PHE A 550 -33.05 -4.41 -16.36
C PHE A 550 -34.45 -4.13 -15.81
N LEU A 551 -35.10 -3.08 -16.31
CA LEU A 551 -36.43 -2.66 -15.88
C LEU A 551 -37.53 -3.06 -16.87
N GLU A 552 -37.16 -3.59 -18.04
CA GLU A 552 -38.09 -3.97 -19.09
C GLU A 552 -38.98 -5.16 -18.71
N GLN A 553 -40.21 -5.16 -19.21
CA GLN A 553 -41.22 -6.17 -18.98
C GLN A 553 -40.73 -7.54 -19.44
N ARG A 554 -40.97 -8.57 -18.61
CA ARG A 554 -40.65 -9.95 -18.93
C ARG A 554 -41.42 -10.45 -20.17
N ALA A 555 -40.74 -11.18 -21.05
CA ALA A 555 -41.36 -11.78 -22.25
C ALA A 555 -41.31 -13.30 -22.22
N LEU A 556 -42.35 -13.96 -22.73
CA LEU A 556 -42.48 -15.43 -22.70
C LEU A 556 -41.33 -16.18 -23.38
N HIS A 557 -40.68 -15.56 -24.37
CA HIS A 557 -39.62 -16.19 -25.18
C HIS A 557 -38.21 -15.67 -24.86
N ASP A 558 -38.04 -14.84 -23.83
CA ASP A 558 -36.73 -14.27 -23.47
C ASP A 558 -36.31 -14.69 -22.06
N LEU A 559 -35.82 -15.93 -21.95
CA LEU A 559 -35.36 -16.50 -20.67
C LEU A 559 -34.17 -15.71 -20.09
N HIS A 560 -33.26 -15.23 -20.94
CA HIS A 560 -32.08 -14.48 -20.51
C HIS A 560 -32.45 -13.15 -19.86
N ARG A 561 -33.31 -12.36 -20.51
CA ARG A 561 -33.81 -11.11 -19.93
C ARG A 561 -34.63 -11.35 -18.68
N ASN A 562 -35.52 -12.34 -18.70
CA ASN A 562 -36.34 -12.66 -17.53
C ASN A 562 -35.48 -13.05 -16.32
N ALA A 563 -34.39 -13.79 -16.53
CA ALA A 563 -33.43 -14.12 -15.48
C ALA A 563 -32.75 -12.86 -14.92
N MET A 564 -32.28 -11.95 -15.77
CA MET A 564 -31.66 -10.69 -15.35
C MET A 564 -32.63 -9.81 -14.55
N VAL A 565 -33.86 -9.62 -15.05
CA VAL A 565 -34.91 -8.85 -14.37
C VAL A 565 -35.24 -9.47 -13.00
N SER A 566 -35.27 -10.81 -12.92
CA SER A 566 -35.54 -11.53 -11.66
C SER A 566 -34.41 -11.35 -10.63
N VAL A 567 -33.15 -11.42 -11.07
CA VAL A 567 -32.00 -11.11 -10.21
C VAL A 567 -32.11 -9.67 -9.71
N PHE A 568 -32.33 -8.71 -10.62
CA PHE A 568 -32.42 -7.29 -10.27
C PHE A 568 -33.53 -7.03 -9.23
N LEU A 569 -34.74 -7.57 -9.43
CA LEU A 569 -35.86 -7.46 -8.46
C LEU A 569 -35.51 -7.99 -7.08
N ARG A 570 -34.81 -9.13 -7.02
CA ARG A 570 -34.36 -9.72 -5.75
C ARG A 570 -33.38 -8.80 -5.04
N VAL A 571 -32.36 -8.30 -5.74
CA VAL A 571 -31.33 -7.49 -5.08
C VAL A 571 -31.90 -6.13 -4.62
N LEU A 572 -32.80 -5.51 -5.39
CA LEU A 572 -33.48 -4.27 -4.97
C LEU A 572 -34.30 -4.42 -3.68
N GLU A 573 -34.85 -5.60 -3.41
CA GLU A 573 -35.69 -5.86 -2.24
C GLU A 573 -34.91 -5.83 -0.91
N TYR A 574 -33.61 -6.13 -0.97
CA TYR A 574 -32.72 -6.19 0.20
C TYR A 574 -31.73 -5.02 0.27
N TYR A 575 -31.72 -4.12 -0.70
CA TYR A 575 -30.78 -3.01 -0.69
C TYR A 575 -31.11 -2.01 0.41
N ALA A 576 -30.20 -1.85 1.38
CA ALA A 576 -30.33 -0.95 2.52
C ALA A 576 -29.53 0.35 2.30
N GLY A 577 -29.89 1.11 1.27
CA GLY A 577 -29.21 2.37 0.93
C GLY A 577 -30.04 3.29 0.05
N ILE A 578 -29.43 4.36 -0.46
CA ILE A 578 -30.07 5.28 -1.42
C ILE A 578 -29.71 4.83 -2.83
N LEU A 579 -30.73 4.50 -3.63
CA LEU A 579 -30.59 4.04 -5.01
C LEU A 579 -31.37 4.94 -5.95
N PHE A 580 -30.69 5.42 -6.99
CA PHE A 580 -31.30 6.06 -8.15
C PHE A 580 -31.20 5.15 -9.36
N LEU A 581 -32.31 5.03 -10.09
CA LEU A 581 -32.38 4.36 -11.37
C LEU A 581 -32.80 5.38 -12.42
N THR A 582 -32.10 5.49 -13.54
CA THR A 582 -32.56 6.31 -14.66
C THR A 582 -33.09 5.43 -15.78
N THR A 583 -34.16 5.87 -16.44
CA THR A 583 -34.74 5.17 -17.59
C THR A 583 -35.32 6.16 -18.59
N ASN A 584 -35.22 5.82 -19.88
CA ASN A 584 -35.90 6.54 -20.96
C ASN A 584 -37.20 5.83 -21.38
N ARG A 585 -37.42 4.58 -20.94
CA ARG A 585 -38.47 3.67 -21.44
C ARG A 585 -39.45 3.22 -20.36
N VAL A 586 -40.08 4.17 -19.68
CA VAL A 586 -41.05 3.86 -18.60
C VAL A 586 -42.31 3.12 -19.09
N ALA A 587 -42.60 3.14 -20.39
CA ALA A 587 -43.77 2.45 -20.95
C ALA A 587 -43.63 0.92 -20.97
N THR A 588 -42.41 0.42 -21.07
CA THR A 588 -42.10 -1.02 -21.16
C THR A 588 -41.69 -1.60 -19.82
N PHE A 589 -42.06 -0.96 -18.71
CA PHE A 589 -41.60 -1.29 -17.37
C PHE A 589 -42.28 -2.57 -16.83
N ASP A 590 -41.53 -3.44 -16.15
CA ASP A 590 -42.14 -4.59 -15.44
C ASP A 590 -42.94 -4.12 -14.22
N ASP A 591 -44.20 -4.54 -14.13
CA ASP A 591 -45.10 -4.15 -13.04
C ASP A 591 -44.58 -4.56 -11.64
N ALA A 592 -43.71 -5.58 -11.55
CA ALA A 592 -43.15 -6.04 -10.28
C ALA A 592 -42.23 -4.99 -9.59
N PHE A 593 -41.74 -3.99 -10.33
CA PHE A 593 -40.95 -2.91 -9.74
C PHE A 593 -41.81 -1.88 -9.00
N LYS A 594 -43.11 -1.75 -9.32
CA LYS A 594 -44.00 -0.75 -8.70
C LYS A 594 -44.04 -0.86 -7.18
N SER A 595 -43.95 -2.07 -6.63
CA SER A 595 -43.95 -2.30 -5.18
C SER A 595 -42.61 -2.04 -4.50
N ARG A 596 -41.54 -1.79 -5.25
CA ARG A 596 -40.16 -1.58 -4.75
C ARG A 596 -39.68 -0.13 -4.93
N ILE A 597 -40.42 0.67 -5.69
CA ILE A 597 -40.10 2.08 -5.97
C ILE A 597 -40.81 2.96 -4.96
N HIS A 598 -40.03 3.79 -4.26
CA HIS A 598 -40.55 4.72 -3.26
C HIS A 598 -41.00 6.03 -3.91
N ILE A 599 -40.19 6.52 -4.86
CA ILE A 599 -40.49 7.77 -5.57
C ILE A 599 -40.21 7.60 -7.08
N PRO A 600 -41.24 7.59 -7.93
CA PRO A 600 -41.07 7.83 -9.35
C PRO A 600 -41.06 9.34 -9.63
N ILE A 601 -39.99 9.85 -10.23
CA ILE A 601 -39.84 11.25 -10.65
C ILE A 601 -39.90 11.31 -12.18
N ARG A 602 -40.97 11.94 -12.68
CA ARG A 602 -41.16 12.18 -14.10
C ARG A 602 -40.48 13.48 -14.52
N TYR A 603 -39.64 13.39 -15.52
CA TYR A 603 -39.13 14.53 -16.29
C TYR A 603 -39.91 14.65 -17.58
N THR A 604 -40.27 15.88 -17.91
CA THR A 604 -40.86 16.26 -19.19
C THR A 604 -39.82 17.00 -20.03
N ASP A 605 -40.16 17.27 -21.29
CA ASP A 605 -39.41 18.22 -22.09
C ASP A 605 -39.34 19.59 -21.39
N LEU A 606 -38.24 20.29 -21.64
CA LEU A 606 -37.97 21.58 -21.01
C LEU A 606 -38.84 22.65 -21.67
N ASP A 607 -39.60 23.41 -20.89
CA ASP A 607 -40.29 24.59 -21.42
C ASP A 607 -39.33 25.77 -21.63
N VAL A 608 -39.80 26.82 -22.30
CA VAL A 608 -39.00 28.03 -22.58
C VAL A 608 -38.43 28.63 -21.29
N LYS A 609 -39.20 28.63 -20.19
CA LYS A 609 -38.76 29.15 -18.88
C LYS A 609 -37.61 28.33 -18.29
N SER A 610 -37.70 27.01 -18.37
CA SER A 610 -36.67 26.07 -17.91
C SER A 610 -35.40 26.21 -18.74
N ARG A 611 -35.51 26.30 -20.07
CA ARG A 611 -34.36 26.54 -20.95
C ARG A 611 -33.70 27.88 -20.67
N LEU A 612 -34.49 28.94 -20.44
CA LEU A 612 -33.97 30.25 -20.05
C LEU A 612 -33.16 30.20 -18.75
N GLN A 613 -33.67 29.47 -17.74
CA GLN A 613 -32.96 29.25 -16.49
C GLN A 613 -31.63 28.50 -16.71
N ILE A 614 -31.63 27.46 -17.54
CA ILE A 614 -30.44 26.66 -17.85
C ILE A 614 -29.40 27.50 -18.59
N TRP A 615 -29.81 28.26 -19.62
CA TRP A 615 -28.94 29.20 -20.33
C TRP A 615 -28.26 30.17 -19.37
N ARG A 616 -29.04 30.82 -18.50
CA ARG A 616 -28.49 31.74 -17.49
C ARG A 616 -27.54 31.05 -16.51
N SER A 617 -27.88 29.87 -16.02
CA SER A 617 -27.03 29.13 -15.06
C SER A 617 -25.69 28.72 -15.70
N PHE A 618 -25.71 28.21 -16.93
CA PHE A 618 -24.47 27.81 -17.62
C PHE A 618 -23.64 29.01 -18.08
N CYS A 619 -24.25 30.06 -18.63
CA CYS A 619 -23.53 31.27 -19.02
C CYS A 619 -22.85 31.95 -17.83
N LYS A 620 -23.48 31.99 -16.64
CA LYS A 620 -22.85 32.50 -15.41
C LYS A 620 -21.58 31.75 -14.99
N ARG A 621 -21.41 30.50 -15.44
CA ARG A 621 -20.25 29.65 -15.11
C ARG A 621 -19.11 29.76 -16.13
N VAL A 622 -19.31 30.50 -17.22
CA VAL A 622 -18.27 30.70 -18.24
C VAL A 622 -17.17 31.62 -17.68
N PRO A 623 -15.89 31.19 -17.69
CA PRO A 623 -14.78 32.04 -17.26
C PRO A 623 -14.69 33.32 -18.09
N GLY A 624 -14.62 34.48 -17.43
CA GLY A 624 -14.60 35.77 -18.12
C GLY A 624 -15.98 36.37 -18.43
N GLY A 625 -17.06 35.65 -18.11
CA GLY A 625 -18.43 36.12 -18.33
C GLY A 625 -18.87 36.03 -19.79
N VAL A 626 -20.08 36.51 -20.06
CA VAL A 626 -20.72 36.44 -21.38
C VAL A 626 -21.39 37.78 -21.66
N ASP A 627 -21.19 38.31 -22.87
CA ASP A 627 -21.80 39.57 -23.30
C ASP A 627 -23.13 39.28 -24.00
N ILE A 628 -24.19 39.18 -23.19
CA ILE A 628 -25.55 38.81 -23.64
C ILE A 628 -26.58 39.60 -22.84
N SER A 629 -27.52 40.25 -23.53
CA SER A 629 -28.68 40.92 -22.96
C SER A 629 -29.81 39.95 -22.56
N ASP A 630 -30.72 40.40 -21.71
CA ASP A 630 -31.88 39.57 -21.30
C ASP A 630 -32.78 39.18 -22.49
N ASP A 631 -32.92 40.03 -23.49
CA ASP A 631 -33.69 39.74 -24.70
C ASP A 631 -33.02 38.65 -25.55
N GLU A 632 -31.70 38.65 -25.64
CA GLU A 632 -30.94 37.62 -26.34
C GLU A 632 -31.00 36.25 -25.64
N TYR A 633 -31.04 36.23 -24.31
CA TYR A 633 -31.33 35.00 -23.56
C TYR A 633 -32.72 34.45 -23.89
N ASN A 634 -33.73 35.32 -24.01
CA ASN A 634 -35.08 34.90 -24.40
C ASN A 634 -35.06 34.29 -25.81
N LEU A 635 -34.35 34.90 -26.77
CA LEU A 635 -34.21 34.36 -28.13
C LEU A 635 -33.54 32.98 -28.17
N LEU A 636 -32.52 32.75 -27.34
CA LEU A 636 -31.87 31.43 -27.24
C LEU A 636 -32.78 30.37 -26.60
N ALA A 637 -33.64 30.79 -25.65
CA ALA A 637 -34.55 29.88 -24.95
C ALA A 637 -35.76 29.44 -25.80
N GLU A 638 -36.12 30.19 -26.85
CA GLU A 638 -37.15 29.79 -27.81
C GLU A 638 -36.75 28.57 -28.65
N ILE A 639 -35.45 28.33 -28.82
CA ILE A 639 -34.95 27.19 -29.60
C ILE A 639 -35.07 25.92 -28.75
N ASP A 640 -35.72 24.90 -29.31
CA ASP A 640 -35.99 23.65 -28.60
C ASP A 640 -34.73 22.80 -28.49
N LEU A 641 -34.05 22.93 -27.35
CA LEU A 641 -32.85 22.19 -27.00
C LEU A 641 -32.97 21.64 -25.57
N ASN A 642 -32.51 20.41 -25.38
CA ASN A 642 -32.36 19.84 -24.04
C ASN A 642 -31.14 20.42 -23.31
N GLY A 643 -31.05 20.21 -21.99
CA GLY A 643 -29.98 20.78 -21.17
C GLY A 643 -28.58 20.32 -21.57
N ARG A 644 -28.43 19.07 -22.05
CA ARG A 644 -27.15 18.55 -22.55
C ARG A 644 -26.73 19.25 -23.84
N GLN A 645 -27.66 19.48 -24.76
CA GLN A 645 -27.41 20.24 -26.00
C GLN A 645 -27.04 21.69 -25.70
N ILE A 646 -27.76 22.37 -24.80
CA ILE A 646 -27.41 23.76 -24.39
C ILE A 646 -25.98 23.83 -23.85
N LYS A 647 -25.58 22.90 -22.98
CA LYS A 647 -24.20 22.82 -22.46
C LYS A 647 -23.17 22.64 -23.58
N ASN A 648 -23.45 21.77 -24.54
CA ASN A 648 -22.55 21.50 -25.67
C ASN A 648 -22.42 22.74 -26.57
N VAL A 649 -23.53 23.43 -26.83
CA VAL A 649 -23.54 24.68 -27.60
C VAL A 649 -22.67 25.74 -26.95
N ILE A 650 -22.80 25.96 -25.63
CA ILE A 650 -21.98 26.94 -24.90
C ILE A 650 -20.49 26.62 -25.01
N LYS A 651 -20.10 25.35 -24.83
CA LYS A 651 -18.69 24.92 -24.95
C LYS A 651 -18.12 25.10 -26.36
N ALA A 652 -18.91 24.78 -27.38
CA ALA A 652 -18.50 24.96 -28.76
C ALA A 652 -18.40 26.46 -29.11
N ALA A 653 -19.30 27.29 -28.61
CA ALA A 653 -19.24 28.73 -28.79
C ALA A 653 -18.08 29.37 -28.02
N GLU A 654 -17.76 28.90 -26.81
CA GLU A 654 -16.57 29.29 -26.05
C GLU A 654 -15.28 28.98 -26.84
N SER A 655 -15.20 27.79 -27.44
CA SER A 655 -14.06 27.40 -28.28
C SER A 655 -13.94 28.30 -29.52
N LEU A 656 -15.07 28.67 -30.13
CA LEU A 656 -15.12 29.58 -31.27
C LEU A 656 -14.67 31.00 -30.87
N ALA A 657 -15.18 31.53 -29.76
CA ALA A 657 -14.79 32.84 -29.23
C ALA A 657 -13.29 32.89 -28.88
N ALA A 658 -12.76 31.82 -28.27
CA ALA A 658 -11.34 31.70 -27.97
C ALA A 658 -10.45 31.67 -29.23
N PHE A 659 -10.89 30.99 -30.29
CA PHE A 659 -10.22 30.98 -31.59
C PHE A 659 -10.19 32.38 -32.22
N ASP A 660 -11.32 33.09 -32.17
CA ASP A 660 -11.47 34.46 -32.68
C ASP A 660 -10.84 35.53 -31.75
N LYS A 661 -10.36 35.13 -30.56
CA LYS A 661 -9.81 35.99 -29.51
C LYS A 661 -10.77 37.09 -29.04
N VAL A 662 -12.06 36.78 -29.02
CA VAL A 662 -13.13 37.66 -28.52
C VAL A 662 -13.77 37.06 -27.28
N ALA A 663 -14.44 37.90 -26.48
CA ALA A 663 -15.31 37.39 -25.43
C ALA A 663 -16.49 36.65 -26.04
N LEU A 664 -17.03 35.67 -25.32
CA LEU A 664 -18.21 34.94 -25.76
C LEU A 664 -19.41 35.90 -25.81
N ASP A 665 -19.97 36.08 -27.00
CA ASP A 665 -21.10 36.96 -27.28
C ASP A 665 -22.31 36.17 -27.83
N PHE A 666 -23.43 36.87 -28.01
CA PHE A 666 -24.64 36.29 -28.59
C PHE A 666 -24.45 35.75 -30.02
N LYS A 667 -23.58 36.35 -30.84
CA LYS A 667 -23.37 35.94 -32.23
C LYS A 667 -22.74 34.55 -32.31
N GLN A 668 -21.72 34.25 -31.52
CA GLN A 668 -21.13 32.89 -31.51
C GLN A 668 -22.13 31.87 -30.99
N LEU A 669 -22.87 32.19 -29.91
CA LEU A 669 -23.90 31.31 -29.38
C LEU A 669 -25.00 31.04 -30.41
N GLN A 670 -25.55 32.08 -31.02
CA GLN A 670 -26.59 31.95 -32.03
C GLN A 670 -26.10 31.12 -33.23
N GLN A 671 -24.85 31.30 -33.66
CA GLN A 671 -24.26 30.53 -34.75
C GLN A 671 -24.22 29.04 -34.41
N VAL A 672 -23.69 28.66 -33.25
CA VAL A 672 -23.58 27.26 -32.83
C VAL A 672 -24.97 26.66 -32.57
N THR A 673 -25.87 27.41 -31.94
CA THR A 673 -27.26 26.98 -31.71
C THR A 673 -27.97 26.67 -33.04
N LYS A 674 -27.80 27.49 -34.09
CA LYS A 674 -28.37 27.25 -35.42
C LYS A 674 -27.82 25.98 -36.07
N ILE A 675 -26.54 25.70 -35.90
CA ILE A 675 -25.91 24.46 -36.40
C ILE A 675 -26.52 23.25 -35.69
N GLN A 676 -26.63 23.30 -34.36
CA GLN A 676 -27.22 22.22 -33.56
C GLN A 676 -28.69 21.98 -33.91
N ALA A 677 -29.47 23.06 -34.04
CA ALA A 677 -30.89 22.96 -34.38
C ALA A 677 -31.12 22.41 -35.79
N ARG A 678 -30.24 22.73 -36.76
CA ARG A 678 -30.30 22.15 -38.11
C ARG A 678 -30.04 20.64 -38.07
N PHE A 679 -29.02 20.22 -37.33
CA PHE A 679 -28.71 18.80 -37.19
C PHE A 679 -29.85 18.00 -36.54
N GLU A 680 -30.51 18.55 -35.52
CA GLU A 680 -31.67 17.90 -34.88
C GLU A 680 -32.83 17.75 -35.88
N LYS A 681 -33.11 18.79 -36.66
CA LYS A 681 -34.13 18.74 -37.70
C LYS A 681 -33.82 17.70 -38.77
N ASP A 682 -32.55 17.54 -39.13
CA ASP A 682 -32.12 16.51 -40.09
C ASP A 682 -32.31 15.09 -39.50
N LEU A 683 -32.06 14.88 -38.21
CA LEU A 683 -32.29 13.62 -37.50
C LEU A 683 -33.78 13.26 -37.38
N GLU A 684 -34.66 14.23 -37.15
CA GLU A 684 -36.11 14.03 -37.06
C GLU A 684 -36.76 13.85 -38.44
N SER A 685 -36.10 14.30 -39.50
CA SER A 685 -36.62 14.18 -40.86
C SER A 685 -36.47 12.74 -41.39
N PHE A 686 -37.58 12.00 -41.45
CA PHE A 686 -37.64 10.66 -42.04
C PHE A 686 -37.59 10.65 -43.60
N GLY A 687 -37.02 11.68 -44.24
CA GLY A 687 -36.97 11.86 -45.71
C GLY A 687 -35.57 12.14 -46.26
N ASP A 688 -35.43 12.26 -47.59
CA ASP A 688 -34.16 12.60 -48.26
C ASP A 688 -33.58 13.91 -47.68
N ILE A 689 -32.51 13.78 -46.89
CA ILE A 689 -31.76 14.91 -46.35
C ILE A 689 -31.13 15.66 -47.52
N ASP A 690 -31.39 16.96 -47.61
CA ASP A 690 -30.82 17.80 -48.66
C ASP A 690 -29.34 18.10 -48.35
N TYR A 691 -28.47 17.24 -48.87
CA TYR A 691 -27.01 17.40 -48.80
C TYR A 691 -26.45 18.44 -49.78
N THR A 692 -27.31 19.21 -50.48
CA THR A 692 -26.80 20.27 -51.36
C THR A 692 -26.11 21.37 -50.57
N ALA A 693 -24.98 21.84 -51.08
CA ALA A 693 -24.18 22.87 -50.42
C ALA A 693 -25.01 24.17 -50.30
N PRO A 694 -24.91 24.90 -49.17
CA PRO A 694 -25.62 26.17 -49.00
C PRO A 694 -25.32 27.13 -50.16
N GLY A 695 -26.34 27.48 -50.95
CA GLY A 695 -26.21 28.36 -52.12
C GLY A 695 -26.13 27.66 -53.49
N SER A 696 -26.18 26.32 -53.55
CA SER A 696 -26.34 25.61 -54.83
C SER A 696 -27.82 25.51 -55.22
N ALA A 697 -28.20 26.10 -56.37
CA ALA A 697 -29.55 25.99 -56.88
C ALA A 697 -29.86 24.55 -57.31
N LYS A 698 -31.06 24.04 -56.97
CA LYS A 698 -31.58 22.76 -57.47
C LYS A 698 -31.45 22.72 -58.99
N LYS A 699 -30.60 21.85 -59.53
CA LYS A 699 -30.77 21.38 -60.91
C LYS A 699 -32.05 20.55 -60.92
N HIS A 700 -33.15 21.16 -61.37
CA HIS A 700 -34.33 20.43 -61.77
C HIS A 700 -33.91 19.35 -62.76
N ALA A 701 -33.90 18.10 -62.32
CA ALA A 701 -33.87 16.96 -63.22
C ALA A 701 -35.24 16.92 -63.92
N ALA A 702 -35.31 17.54 -65.09
CA ALA A 702 -36.32 17.22 -66.07
C ALA A 702 -36.06 15.79 -66.55
N SER A 703 -36.77 14.81 -65.98
CA SER A 703 -36.94 13.50 -66.60
C SER A 703 -38.36 13.43 -67.17
N GLY A 704 -38.52 14.02 -68.36
CA GLY A 704 -39.56 13.59 -69.28
C GLY A 704 -39.12 12.30 -69.97
N HIS A 705 -39.96 11.27 -69.89
CA HIS A 705 -40.27 10.22 -70.87
C HIS A 705 -41.01 9.11 -70.11
N MET A 706 -42.35 9.05 -70.12
CA MET A 706 -43.20 8.39 -71.14
C MET A 706 -42.64 7.07 -71.67
N TYR A 707 -43.31 5.98 -71.25
CA TYR A 707 -43.54 4.67 -71.88
C TYR A 707 -42.39 3.98 -72.63
N TYR A 708 -41.97 2.82 -72.12
CA TYR A 708 -42.40 1.49 -72.61
C TYR A 708 -42.40 0.47 -71.47
#